data_AF-R7YLS0-F1
#
_entry.id   AF-R7YLS0-F1
#
_cell.length_a   1.000
_cell.length_b   1.000
_cell.length_c   1.000
_cell.angle_alpha   90.00
_cell.angle_beta   90.00
_cell.angle_gamma   90.00
#
_symmetry.space_group_name_H-M   'P 1'
#
loop_
_entity.id
_entity.type
_entity.pdbx_description
1 polymer ?
#
loop_
_entity_poly.entity_id
_entity_poly.type
_entity_poly.pdbx_seq_one_letter_code
_entity_poly.pdbx_strand_id
1 'polypeptide(L)'
;MRAAFPARAQASSLRSLSSGARLTCRNPFFQQRCASTALLRPSTRISTPHFKTWQSRRHQSGAAAAVLEQAADPSMLAQETIIDNLDPQEAYRLSRVRNIGIAAHIDSGKTTATERVLFYTGRIKSIHEVRGKDAVGAKMDSMDLEREKGITIQSAATFCDWVKQENGKEEKYHINLIDTPGHIDFTIEVERALRVLDGAVMILCAVSGVQSQTITVDRQMRRYNVPRISFVNKMDRMGANPFKAIDQINSKLRIPAAALQVPIGSEDSFQGVVDLVRMKAIYNEGAKGEIIRESDEIPPQVQALAKERRAKLIETLADVDEEMADLFLEGVEPTIEQIKAAIRRATISLNFTPVLMGSALADKSVQPMLDAVCDYLPNPSEVENLALDRRRAEAPVKLVSYNSLPFVGLAFKLEESNFGQLTYIRVYQGTLRKGMTVFNAKTDKKVKVPRIVRMHSNEMEEVPEIGAGEICAVFGVDCSSGDTFTDGQMGYTMTSMFVPEPVISLSIKPKHTKDTANFSKAMNRFQREDPTFRVHVDPESEQTIISGMGELHLDIYVERMRREYKVDCETGQPQVAYRETVTQRVPFDHLLKKQTGGAGDYARVVGWMEPTGALQDNKFEERIVGGTISEKYLFACEKGFHASCDKGPLLGHRVLGTSMVINDGATHMTDSSEMAFRNATQQAFRKSFMAGKPQVLEPLMKTTITAPNEFQGNIVGLLNKRNATIHDTEIGPEDFTLYADCSLNSMFGFSTQLRAATQGKGEFSMEFSHYNPAPPQLQRELVAKYEKAQADRNKK
;
A
#
# COMPACT_ATOMS: atom_id res chain seq x y z
N MET A 1 -36.57 8.64 58.12
CA MET A 1 -35.48 9.44 58.71
C MET A 1 -34.84 10.34 57.64
N ARG A 2 -34.25 11.47 58.04
CA ARG A 2 -33.23 12.26 57.29
C ARG A 2 -31.85 11.95 57.94
N ALA A 3 -30.65 12.45 57.61
CA ALA A 3 -30.10 13.54 56.76
C ALA A 3 -28.60 13.22 56.53
N ALA A 4 -27.80 13.81 55.63
CA ALA A 4 -28.02 14.58 54.39
C ALA A 4 -26.65 14.69 53.64
N PHE A 5 -26.25 15.88 53.18
CA PHE A 5 -24.95 16.20 52.53
C PHE A 5 -23.78 16.36 53.53
N PRO A 6 -22.53 16.46 53.04
CA PRO A 6 -21.91 17.80 52.92
C PRO A 6 -21.33 18.12 51.52
N ALA A 7 -20.85 19.36 51.31
CA ALA A 7 -20.36 19.85 50.02
C ALA A 7 -19.24 20.92 50.13
N ARG A 8 -18.45 21.08 49.05
CA ARG A 8 -17.64 22.24 48.58
C ARG A 8 -16.99 23.22 49.59
N ALA A 9 -15.66 23.27 49.60
CA ALA A 9 -14.80 24.45 49.27
C ALA A 9 -13.32 23.95 49.16
N GLN A 10 -12.40 24.32 48.26
CA GLN A 10 -11.98 25.52 47.50
C GLN A 10 -11.01 26.49 48.23
N ALA A 11 -9.86 26.77 47.58
CA ALA A 11 -8.83 27.81 47.84
C ALA A 11 -7.99 27.71 49.15
N SER A 12 -6.76 28.27 49.27
CA SER A 12 -5.69 28.56 48.27
C SER A 12 -4.34 28.93 48.96
N SER A 13 -3.25 28.93 48.19
CA SER A 13 -2.06 29.83 48.28
C SER A 13 -1.11 29.88 49.52
N LEU A 14 0.10 29.34 49.29
CA LEU A 14 1.45 29.98 49.46
C LEU A 14 2.05 30.35 50.84
N ARG A 15 3.41 30.30 50.88
CA ARG A 15 4.39 30.72 51.94
C ARG A 15 4.56 29.74 53.12
N SER A 16 5.75 29.53 53.72
CA SER A 16 7.13 29.98 53.39
C SER A 16 8.25 29.18 54.10
N LEU A 17 9.37 28.98 53.38
CA LEU A 17 10.80 28.83 53.75
C LEU A 17 11.32 28.48 55.18
N SER A 18 12.51 27.84 55.16
CA SER A 18 13.51 27.64 56.24
C SER A 18 13.32 26.38 57.14
N SER A 19 14.37 25.71 57.68
CA SER A 19 15.83 26.00 57.68
C SER A 19 16.74 24.76 57.80
N GLY A 20 17.99 24.85 57.29
CA GLY A 20 19.14 23.97 57.58
C GLY A 20 19.15 22.56 56.94
N ALA A 21 20.28 21.94 56.57
CA ALA A 21 21.70 22.31 56.47
C ALA A 21 22.41 21.19 55.63
N ARG A 22 23.64 21.22 55.09
CA ARG A 22 24.82 22.13 55.01
C ARG A 22 25.56 21.72 53.67
N LEU A 23 26.87 21.76 53.33
CA LEU A 23 28.17 22.25 53.83
C LEU A 23 29.16 22.32 52.61
N THR A 24 29.93 23.40 52.41
CA THR A 24 31.24 23.53 51.65
C THR A 24 31.36 23.07 50.16
N CYS A 25 32.20 23.66 49.29
CA CYS A 25 33.17 24.79 49.41
C CYS A 25 33.36 25.57 48.07
N ARG A 26 34.17 26.65 48.03
CA ARG A 26 34.35 27.53 46.85
C ARG A 26 35.75 28.18 46.70
N ASN A 27 36.12 28.53 45.46
CA ASN A 27 37.30 29.33 45.01
C ASN A 27 37.23 30.84 45.40
N PRO A 28 38.34 31.64 45.36
CA PRO A 28 38.58 32.58 44.21
C PRO A 28 40.01 33.15 43.93
N PHE A 29 40.34 33.39 42.62
CA PHE A 29 40.97 34.57 41.93
C PHE A 29 42.16 35.44 42.52
N PHE A 30 42.76 36.53 41.93
CA PHE A 30 42.56 37.41 40.73
C PHE A 30 43.88 38.18 40.30
N GLN A 31 44.21 38.33 38.99
CA GLN A 31 45.10 39.31 38.23
C GLN A 31 46.47 39.87 38.82
N GLN A 32 47.35 40.70 38.17
CA GLN A 32 47.24 41.67 37.03
C GLN A 32 48.60 42.15 36.38
N ARG A 33 48.65 42.35 35.02
CA ARG A 33 49.63 43.20 34.22
C ARG A 33 51.14 42.79 34.29
N CYS A 34 52.17 43.34 33.59
CA CYS A 34 52.44 44.24 32.42
C CYS A 34 53.92 43.99 31.92
N ALA A 35 54.57 44.56 30.87
CA ALA A 35 54.24 45.47 29.74
C ALA A 35 55.08 45.15 28.45
N SER A 36 56.01 46.02 27.97
CA SER A 36 56.58 45.96 26.59
C SER A 36 57.94 46.64 26.30
N THR A 37 58.77 46.07 25.41
CA THR A 37 59.52 46.71 24.28
C THR A 37 60.15 45.62 23.37
N ALA A 38 60.69 45.96 22.18
CA ALA A 38 61.01 44.98 21.12
C ALA A 38 62.21 45.34 20.22
N LEU A 39 62.78 44.33 19.53
CA LEU A 39 63.50 44.48 18.25
C LEU A 39 63.53 43.15 17.43
N LEU A 40 64.04 43.19 16.20
CA LEU A 40 63.70 42.31 15.07
C LEU A 40 64.48 40.97 14.94
N ARG A 41 63.70 39.88 14.75
CA ARG A 41 63.73 38.83 13.66
C ARG A 41 65.01 38.02 13.31
N PRO A 42 64.90 36.84 12.60
CA PRO A 42 63.70 36.12 12.13
C PRO A 42 63.59 34.61 12.49
N SER A 43 62.34 34.12 12.55
CA SER A 43 61.85 32.75 12.24
C SER A 43 62.65 31.50 12.64
N THR A 44 62.34 30.91 13.80
CA THR A 44 62.17 29.43 13.98
C THR A 44 61.52 29.11 15.34
N ARG A 45 60.38 28.41 15.32
CA ARG A 45 59.66 27.67 16.41
C ARG A 45 58.26 27.32 15.85
N ILE A 46 57.73 26.09 15.97
CA ILE A 46 57.35 25.34 17.17
C ILE A 46 56.26 26.06 17.98
N SER A 47 55.05 25.51 17.96
CA SER A 47 54.00 25.79 18.95
C SER A 47 53.20 24.52 19.24
N THR A 48 53.13 24.15 20.52
CA THR A 48 52.19 23.18 21.07
C THR A 48 51.04 23.93 21.78
N PRO A 49 50.04 23.22 22.31
CA PRO A 49 49.21 22.20 21.67
C PRO A 49 47.81 22.77 21.36
N HIS A 50 47.01 22.10 20.54
CA HIS A 50 45.60 22.45 20.33
C HIS A 50 44.65 21.31 20.68
N PHE A 51 43.46 21.68 21.13
CA PHE A 51 42.41 20.78 21.59
C PHE A 51 42.06 19.76 20.50
N LYS A 52 41.96 18.48 20.87
CA LYS A 52 41.37 17.44 20.02
C LYS A 52 39.85 17.66 19.91
N THR A 53 39.44 18.59 19.06
CA THR A 53 38.08 18.59 18.50
C THR A 53 37.87 17.27 17.78
N TRP A 54 36.85 16.51 18.18
CA TRP A 54 36.44 15.29 17.49
C TRP A 54 35.77 15.63 16.15
N GLN A 55 36.58 15.94 15.14
CA GLN A 55 36.11 15.99 13.76
C GLN A 55 35.77 14.56 13.32
N SER A 56 34.54 14.36 12.86
CA SER A 56 34.09 13.11 12.26
C SER A 56 34.90 12.85 10.99
N ARG A 57 35.72 11.80 10.99
CA ARG A 57 36.37 11.31 9.77
C ARG A 57 35.32 10.67 8.87
N ARG A 58 34.95 11.36 7.80
CA ARG A 58 34.27 10.73 6.66
C ARG A 58 35.28 9.90 5.88
N HIS A 59 35.21 8.59 6.04
CA HIS A 59 35.75 7.65 5.06
C HIS A 59 34.60 7.15 4.19
N GLN A 60 34.23 7.94 3.17
CA GLN A 60 33.69 7.32 1.95
C GLN A 60 34.88 6.71 1.21
N SER A 61 34.73 5.50 0.69
CA SER A 61 35.71 4.92 -0.24
C SER A 61 35.65 5.66 -1.58
N GLY A 62 36.73 5.61 -2.37
CA GLY A 62 36.73 6.23 -3.70
C GLY A 62 35.62 5.68 -4.61
N ALA A 63 35.38 4.37 -4.53
CA ALA A 63 34.26 3.69 -5.21
C ALA A 63 32.89 4.26 -4.78
N ALA A 64 32.65 4.43 -3.48
CA ALA A 64 31.40 5.00 -2.97
C ALA A 64 31.13 6.43 -3.44
N ALA A 65 32.19 7.22 -3.71
CA ALA A 65 32.04 8.56 -4.28
C ALA A 65 31.72 8.51 -5.78
N ALA A 66 32.42 7.68 -6.57
CA ALA A 66 32.19 7.53 -8.00
C ALA A 66 30.78 7.00 -8.32
N VAL A 67 30.31 5.99 -7.57
CA VAL A 67 28.95 5.43 -7.72
C VAL A 67 27.87 6.49 -7.44
N LEU A 68 28.10 7.43 -6.51
CA LEU A 68 27.15 8.52 -6.25
C LEU A 68 27.10 9.58 -7.35
N GLU A 69 28.21 9.85 -8.02
CA GLU A 69 28.26 10.79 -9.14
C GLU A 69 27.58 10.20 -10.37
N GLN A 70 27.79 8.91 -10.64
CA GLN A 70 27.12 8.17 -11.71
C GLN A 70 25.62 7.95 -11.44
N ALA A 71 25.21 7.68 -10.19
CA ALA A 71 23.80 7.52 -9.82
C ALA A 71 22.94 8.78 -10.00
N ALA A 72 23.57 9.94 -10.20
CA ALA A 72 22.91 11.21 -10.46
C ALA A 72 22.35 11.35 -11.89
N ASP A 73 22.60 10.38 -12.78
CA ASP A 73 21.93 10.21 -14.07
C ASP A 73 21.51 8.73 -14.25
N PRO A 74 20.20 8.40 -14.20
CA PRO A 74 19.73 7.02 -14.32
C PRO A 74 20.13 6.31 -15.61
N SER A 75 20.47 7.04 -16.68
CA SER A 75 20.87 6.45 -17.96
C SER A 75 22.30 5.90 -17.98
N MET A 76 23.14 6.27 -16.99
CA MET A 76 24.58 5.95 -16.98
C MET A 76 24.97 4.78 -16.06
N LEU A 77 24.02 4.17 -15.33
CA LEU A 77 24.28 2.99 -14.49
C LEU A 77 23.37 1.80 -14.84
N ALA A 78 23.91 0.87 -15.63
CA ALA A 78 23.37 -0.49 -15.71
C ALA A 78 23.47 -1.18 -14.35
N GLN A 79 22.44 -1.97 -13.97
CA GLN A 79 22.42 -2.66 -12.67
C GLN A 79 23.62 -3.61 -12.50
N GLU A 80 24.04 -4.25 -13.59
CA GLU A 80 25.23 -5.12 -13.67
C GLU A 80 26.50 -4.37 -13.24
N THR A 81 26.74 -3.15 -13.75
CA THR A 81 27.92 -2.35 -13.37
C THR A 81 27.91 -1.91 -11.90
N ILE A 82 26.76 -1.91 -11.23
CA ILE A 82 26.67 -1.70 -9.77
C ILE A 82 27.03 -2.99 -9.03
N ILE A 83 26.63 -4.16 -9.55
CA ILE A 83 26.92 -5.48 -9.00
C ILE A 83 28.41 -5.83 -9.12
N ASP A 84 29.03 -5.57 -10.26
CA ASP A 84 30.46 -5.83 -10.50
C ASP A 84 31.40 -4.95 -9.64
N ASN A 85 30.91 -3.79 -9.18
CA ASN A 85 31.65 -2.85 -8.34
C ASN A 85 31.30 -2.97 -6.83
N LEU A 86 30.44 -3.91 -6.44
CA LEU A 86 30.18 -4.21 -5.02
C LEU A 86 31.39 -4.92 -4.39
N ASP A 87 31.71 -4.56 -3.15
CA ASP A 87 32.64 -5.34 -2.32
C ASP A 87 32.12 -6.80 -2.22
N PRO A 88 32.93 -7.83 -2.55
CA PRO A 88 32.52 -9.23 -2.48
C PRO A 88 31.89 -9.64 -1.14
N GLN A 89 32.27 -9.01 -0.02
CA GLN A 89 31.64 -9.28 1.27
C GLN A 89 30.21 -8.71 1.37
N GLU A 90 29.95 -7.54 0.78
CA GLU A 90 28.61 -6.94 0.71
C GLU A 90 27.73 -7.67 -0.31
N ALA A 91 28.28 -8.03 -1.47
CA ALA A 91 27.60 -8.84 -2.48
C ALA A 91 27.18 -10.21 -1.91
N TYR A 92 28.06 -10.89 -1.17
CA TYR A 92 27.73 -12.15 -0.50
C TYR A 92 26.68 -11.98 0.60
N ARG A 93 26.65 -10.86 1.34
CA ARG A 93 25.56 -10.58 2.29
C ARG A 93 24.23 -10.43 1.56
N LEU A 94 24.20 -9.61 0.50
CA LEU A 94 22.98 -9.27 -0.23
C LEU A 94 22.40 -10.48 -0.97
N SER A 95 23.23 -11.33 -1.59
CA SER A 95 22.78 -12.52 -2.31
C SER A 95 22.05 -13.55 -1.43
N ARG A 96 22.25 -13.51 -0.10
CA ARG A 96 21.53 -14.33 0.88
C ARG A 96 20.24 -13.71 1.43
N VAL A 97 19.94 -12.44 1.15
CA VAL A 97 18.70 -11.78 1.60
C VAL A 97 17.58 -11.93 0.56
N ARG A 98 16.35 -12.17 1.01
CA ARG A 98 15.12 -12.10 0.20
C ARG A 98 14.06 -11.28 0.95
N ASN A 99 13.48 -10.27 0.30
CA ASN A 99 12.35 -9.51 0.81
C ASN A 99 11.08 -9.94 0.04
N ILE A 100 10.25 -10.80 0.63
CA ILE A 100 9.12 -11.41 -0.07
C ILE A 100 7.76 -11.14 0.59
N GLY A 101 6.74 -10.96 -0.26
CA GLY A 101 5.35 -10.92 0.17
C GLY A 101 4.58 -12.19 -0.22
N ILE A 102 3.70 -12.66 0.66
CA ILE A 102 2.67 -13.64 0.29
C ILE A 102 1.39 -12.87 -0.05
N ALA A 103 0.88 -13.04 -1.29
CA ALA A 103 -0.27 -12.30 -1.81
C ALA A 103 -1.19 -13.21 -2.64
N ALA A 104 -2.51 -13.03 -2.51
CA ALA A 104 -3.53 -13.92 -3.07
C ALA A 104 -4.96 -13.41 -2.85
N HIS A 105 -5.94 -14.07 -3.45
CA HIS A 105 -7.36 -13.94 -3.13
C HIS A 105 -7.71 -14.36 -1.69
N ILE A 106 -8.95 -14.08 -1.27
CA ILE A 106 -9.59 -14.64 -0.06
C ILE A 106 -9.66 -16.18 -0.18
N ASP A 107 -9.67 -16.90 0.95
CA ASP A 107 -9.58 -18.37 1.08
C ASP A 107 -8.56 -19.08 0.14
N SER A 108 -7.50 -18.40 -0.30
CA SER A 108 -6.37 -19.06 -1.02
C SER A 108 -5.36 -19.71 -0.06
N GLY A 109 -5.57 -19.58 1.26
CA GLY A 109 -4.72 -20.17 2.29
C GLY A 109 -3.38 -19.46 2.50
N LYS A 110 -3.33 -18.12 2.36
CA LYS A 110 -2.11 -17.30 2.61
C LYS A 110 -1.53 -17.57 4.00
N THR A 111 -2.27 -17.18 5.04
CA THR A 111 -1.86 -17.31 6.44
C THR A 111 -1.51 -18.76 6.81
N THR A 112 -2.17 -19.73 6.17
CA THR A 112 -1.85 -21.16 6.26
C THR A 112 -0.47 -21.47 5.66
N ALA A 113 -0.15 -20.99 4.46
CA ALA A 113 1.18 -21.14 3.88
C ALA A 113 2.26 -20.40 4.70
N THR A 114 1.97 -19.18 5.15
CA THR A 114 2.84 -18.37 6.02
C THR A 114 3.18 -19.09 7.32
N GLU A 115 2.19 -19.68 8.01
CA GLU A 115 2.39 -20.55 9.18
C GLU A 115 3.36 -21.70 8.88
N ARG A 116 3.19 -22.40 7.76
CA ARG A 116 4.05 -23.53 7.38
C ARG A 116 5.47 -23.08 7.05
N VAL A 117 5.64 -21.95 6.38
CA VAL A 117 6.96 -21.31 6.18
C VAL A 117 7.61 -21.00 7.52
N LEU A 118 6.88 -20.45 8.49
CA LEU A 118 7.42 -20.19 9.84
C LEU A 118 7.72 -21.47 10.63
N PHE A 119 7.02 -22.58 10.37
CA PHE A 119 7.30 -23.87 10.99
C PHE A 119 8.57 -24.51 10.43
N TYR A 120 8.69 -24.64 9.10
CA TYR A 120 9.87 -25.24 8.46
C TYR A 120 11.14 -24.40 8.62
N THR A 121 11.03 -23.07 8.80
CA THR A 121 12.16 -22.18 9.18
C THR A 121 12.46 -22.18 10.69
N GLY A 122 11.81 -23.06 11.48
CA GLY A 122 12.04 -23.23 12.91
C GLY A 122 11.57 -22.07 13.80
N ARG A 123 10.78 -21.12 13.26
CA ARG A 123 10.31 -19.91 13.95
C ARG A 123 9.02 -20.11 14.76
N ILE A 124 8.28 -21.19 14.51
CA ILE A 124 7.18 -21.66 15.38
C ILE A 124 7.35 -23.15 15.70
N LYS A 125 7.04 -23.55 16.95
CA LYS A 125 7.18 -24.94 17.44
C LYS A 125 5.94 -25.80 17.19
N SER A 126 4.80 -25.15 16.96
CA SER A 126 3.51 -25.76 16.62
C SER A 126 2.84 -24.91 15.56
N ILE A 127 1.93 -25.54 14.83
CA ILE A 127 1.13 -24.96 13.75
C ILE A 127 -0.30 -24.86 14.29
N HIS A 128 -1.01 -23.77 13.98
CA HIS A 128 -2.39 -23.54 14.41
C HIS A 128 -3.24 -23.02 13.24
N GLU A 129 -4.42 -23.60 13.05
CA GLU A 129 -5.30 -23.21 11.95
C GLU A 129 -6.07 -21.91 12.26
N VAL A 130 -6.22 -21.05 11.26
CA VAL A 130 -6.99 -19.79 11.30
C VAL A 130 -8.44 -20.01 11.80
N ARG A 131 -9.03 -21.18 11.52
CA ARG A 131 -10.35 -21.60 12.03
C ARG A 131 -10.30 -22.95 12.77
N GLY A 132 -9.16 -23.24 13.40
CA GLY A 132 -8.97 -24.46 14.18
C GLY A 132 -9.83 -24.52 15.45
N LYS A 133 -10.06 -25.73 15.97
CA LYS A 133 -10.84 -25.95 17.21
C LYS A 133 -10.18 -25.41 18.47
N ASP A 134 -8.88 -25.14 18.41
CA ASP A 134 -8.03 -24.93 19.59
C ASP A 134 -8.06 -23.48 20.14
N ALA A 135 -8.82 -22.58 19.51
CA ALA A 135 -9.03 -21.17 19.87
C ALA A 135 -7.77 -20.26 19.92
N VAL A 136 -6.56 -20.81 19.78
CA VAL A 136 -5.30 -20.04 19.70
C VAL A 136 -5.25 -19.16 18.43
N GLY A 137 -5.73 -19.69 17.30
CA GLY A 137 -5.60 -19.06 15.98
C GLY A 137 -4.18 -19.09 15.41
N ALA A 138 -4.02 -18.70 14.14
CA ALA A 138 -2.71 -18.58 13.51
C ALA A 138 -1.86 -17.48 14.16
N LYS A 139 -0.54 -17.66 14.26
CA LYS A 139 0.37 -16.73 14.93
C LYS A 139 0.48 -15.37 14.21
N MET A 140 0.19 -15.34 12.90
CA MET A 140 0.24 -14.12 12.07
C MET A 140 -1.02 -13.26 12.21
N ASP A 141 -2.19 -13.88 12.42
CA ASP A 141 -3.43 -13.18 12.74
C ASP A 141 -3.37 -12.78 14.24
N SER A 142 -2.72 -11.64 14.49
CA SER A 142 -2.36 -11.19 15.84
C SER A 142 -3.51 -10.49 16.56
N MET A 143 -4.43 -9.87 15.82
CA MET A 143 -5.58 -9.16 16.39
C MET A 143 -6.75 -10.11 16.64
N ASP A 144 -7.49 -9.92 17.74
CA ASP A 144 -8.70 -10.71 18.04
C ASP A 144 -9.73 -10.67 16.89
N LEU A 145 -9.81 -9.53 16.19
CA LEU A 145 -10.69 -9.33 15.03
C LEU A 145 -10.29 -10.16 13.81
N GLU A 146 -8.99 -10.40 13.60
CA GLU A 146 -8.50 -11.23 12.49
C GLU A 146 -8.93 -12.69 12.72
N ARG A 147 -8.81 -13.16 13.97
CA ARG A 147 -9.25 -14.50 14.40
C ARG A 147 -10.76 -14.68 14.37
N GLU A 148 -11.53 -13.71 14.87
CA GLU A 148 -13.00 -13.75 14.85
C GLU A 148 -13.60 -13.79 13.44
N LYS A 149 -12.98 -13.10 12.47
CA LYS A 149 -13.42 -13.07 11.08
C LYS A 149 -12.78 -14.19 10.24
N GLY A 150 -11.61 -14.68 10.64
CA GLY A 150 -10.75 -15.57 9.87
C GLY A 150 -10.20 -14.89 8.60
N ILE A 151 -9.77 -13.62 8.73
CA ILE A 151 -9.10 -12.85 7.67
C ILE A 151 -7.98 -12.00 8.27
N THR A 152 -6.84 -11.95 7.60
CA THR A 152 -5.74 -11.02 7.92
C THR A 152 -6.13 -9.60 7.49
N ILE A 153 -5.98 -8.63 8.40
CA ILE A 153 -6.44 -7.24 8.27
C ILE A 153 -5.24 -6.29 8.11
N GLN A 154 -4.20 -6.47 8.93
CA GLN A 154 -2.94 -5.72 8.82
C GLN A 154 -1.85 -6.59 8.16
N SER A 155 -0.91 -5.96 7.47
CA SER A 155 0.29 -6.65 6.98
C SER A 155 1.17 -7.10 8.15
N ALA A 156 1.52 -8.38 8.15
CA ALA A 156 2.29 -9.03 9.21
C ALA A 156 3.71 -9.29 8.72
N ALA A 157 4.68 -8.50 9.20
CA ALA A 157 6.09 -8.63 8.86
C ALA A 157 6.82 -9.52 9.88
N THR A 158 7.59 -10.50 9.43
CA THR A 158 8.39 -11.39 10.28
C THR A 158 9.69 -11.81 9.59
N PHE A 159 10.77 -11.89 10.37
CA PHE A 159 12.05 -12.42 9.91
C PHE A 159 12.14 -13.94 10.12
N CYS A 160 12.52 -14.68 9.09
CA CYS A 160 12.82 -16.11 9.17
C CYS A 160 14.13 -16.46 8.44
N ASP A 161 14.71 -17.60 8.83
CA ASP A 161 15.93 -18.14 8.24
C ASP A 161 15.59 -19.43 7.50
N TRP A 162 15.95 -19.56 6.23
CA TRP A 162 15.86 -20.81 5.50
C TRP A 162 17.26 -21.41 5.35
N VAL A 163 17.39 -22.73 5.54
CA VAL A 163 18.62 -23.47 5.25
C VAL A 163 18.31 -24.37 4.07
N LYS A 164 18.70 -23.92 2.87
CA LYS A 164 18.57 -24.72 1.67
C LYS A 164 19.65 -25.79 1.67
N GLN A 165 19.28 -27.04 1.40
CA GLN A 165 20.23 -28.11 1.13
C GLN A 165 20.30 -28.36 -0.37
N GLU A 166 21.46 -28.16 -0.99
CA GLU A 166 21.67 -28.43 -2.41
C GLU A 166 23.03 -29.10 -2.63
N ASN A 167 23.04 -30.25 -3.32
CA ASN A 167 24.25 -31.04 -3.61
C ASN A 167 25.12 -31.34 -2.37
N GLY A 168 24.48 -31.54 -1.20
CA GLY A 168 25.15 -31.81 0.08
C GLY A 168 25.78 -30.59 0.76
N LYS A 169 25.53 -29.37 0.26
CA LYS A 169 25.91 -28.11 0.92
C LYS A 169 24.69 -27.48 1.58
N GLU A 170 24.90 -26.89 2.76
CA GLU A 170 23.89 -26.11 3.46
C GLU A 170 24.12 -24.61 3.20
N GLU A 171 23.12 -23.96 2.61
CA GLU A 171 23.15 -22.53 2.33
C GLU A 171 22.08 -21.81 3.17
N LYS A 172 22.53 -20.90 4.06
CA LYS A 172 21.63 -20.09 4.88
C LYS A 172 21.18 -18.84 4.14
N TYR A 173 19.87 -18.68 3.99
CA TYR A 173 19.19 -17.51 3.45
C TYR A 173 18.39 -16.79 4.55
N HIS A 174 18.32 -15.47 4.44
CA HIS A 174 17.62 -14.57 5.35
C HIS A 174 16.38 -14.01 4.65
N ILE A 175 15.20 -14.41 5.12
CA ILE A 175 13.92 -14.07 4.48
C ILE A 175 13.17 -13.06 5.37
N ASN A 176 12.97 -11.86 4.86
CA ASN A 176 11.98 -10.92 5.39
C ASN A 176 10.65 -11.24 4.71
N LEU A 177 9.70 -11.78 5.47
CA LEU A 177 8.39 -12.20 4.99
C LEU A 177 7.32 -11.19 5.42
N ILE A 178 6.52 -10.71 4.47
CA ILE A 178 5.32 -9.91 4.73
C ILE A 178 4.09 -10.69 4.27
N ASP A 179 3.24 -11.11 5.20
CA ASP A 179 1.90 -11.59 4.86
C ASP A 179 0.99 -10.38 4.55
N THR A 180 0.18 -10.48 3.50
CA THR A 180 -0.61 -9.35 3.00
C THR A 180 -2.11 -9.65 3.06
N PRO A 181 -2.97 -8.67 3.42
CA PRO A 181 -4.42 -8.86 3.43
C PRO A 181 -4.98 -9.32 2.07
N GLY A 182 -5.92 -10.26 2.11
CA GLY A 182 -6.61 -10.73 0.90
C GLY A 182 -7.82 -9.90 0.47
N HIS A 183 -8.28 -8.97 1.31
CA HIS A 183 -9.58 -8.30 1.13
C HIS A 183 -9.43 -6.93 0.45
N ILE A 184 -10.36 -6.59 -0.45
CA ILE A 184 -10.32 -5.35 -1.25
C ILE A 184 -10.29 -4.10 -0.37
N ASP A 185 -11.10 -4.09 0.70
CA ASP A 185 -11.12 -3.09 1.78
C ASP A 185 -9.73 -2.74 2.36
N PHE A 186 -8.77 -3.66 2.32
CA PHE A 186 -7.41 -3.50 2.83
C PHE A 186 -6.35 -3.50 1.71
N THR A 187 -6.74 -3.20 0.47
CA THR A 187 -5.83 -3.01 -0.69
C THR A 187 -4.67 -2.06 -0.38
N ILE A 188 -4.86 -1.07 0.48
CA ILE A 188 -3.82 -0.11 0.89
C ILE A 188 -2.64 -0.77 1.63
N GLU A 189 -2.88 -1.84 2.40
CA GLU A 189 -1.82 -2.67 3.01
C GLU A 189 -1.06 -3.46 1.96
N VAL A 190 -1.73 -3.89 0.88
CA VAL A 190 -1.11 -4.60 -0.24
C VAL A 190 -0.26 -3.64 -1.09
N GLU A 191 -0.74 -2.43 -1.38
CA GLU A 191 0.05 -1.35 -2.02
C GLU A 191 1.32 -1.05 -1.21
N ARG A 192 1.15 -0.88 0.11
CA ARG A 192 2.20 -0.60 1.10
C ARG A 192 3.25 -1.70 1.16
N ALA A 193 2.82 -2.97 1.19
CA ALA A 193 3.72 -4.11 1.21
C ALA A 193 4.47 -4.22 -0.12
N LEU A 194 3.77 -4.27 -1.27
CA LEU A 194 4.39 -4.46 -2.58
C LEU A 194 5.40 -3.36 -2.93
N ARG A 195 5.18 -2.11 -2.51
CA ARG A 195 6.16 -1.02 -2.70
C ARG A 195 7.49 -1.22 -1.94
N VAL A 196 7.51 -2.11 -0.95
CA VAL A 196 8.65 -2.40 -0.05
C VAL A 196 9.25 -3.79 -0.26
N LEU A 197 8.72 -4.60 -1.16
CA LEU A 197 9.23 -5.94 -1.43
C LEU A 197 10.20 -5.97 -2.62
N ASP A 198 10.99 -7.05 -2.72
CA ASP A 198 11.83 -7.34 -3.89
C ASP A 198 11.21 -8.46 -4.74
N GLY A 199 10.41 -9.33 -4.15
CA GLY A 199 9.63 -10.33 -4.88
C GLY A 199 8.33 -10.71 -4.18
N ALA A 200 7.52 -11.53 -4.82
CA ALA A 200 6.27 -12.03 -4.25
C ALA A 200 6.00 -13.51 -4.56
N VAL A 201 5.25 -14.15 -3.66
CA VAL A 201 4.63 -15.45 -3.88
C VAL A 201 3.14 -15.21 -4.11
N MET A 202 2.70 -15.37 -5.35
CA MET A 202 1.29 -15.27 -5.72
C MET A 202 0.60 -16.62 -5.50
N ILE A 203 -0.18 -16.74 -4.43
CA ILE A 203 -0.88 -18.01 -4.13
C ILE A 203 -2.22 -18.06 -4.88
N LEU A 204 -2.51 -19.22 -5.47
CA LEU A 204 -3.76 -19.52 -6.19
C LEU A 204 -4.42 -20.78 -5.60
N CYS A 205 -5.74 -20.92 -5.79
CA CYS A 205 -6.48 -22.12 -5.40
C CYS A 205 -6.49 -23.13 -6.56
N ALA A 206 -6.13 -24.41 -6.30
CA ALA A 206 -6.12 -25.47 -7.32
C ALA A 206 -7.48 -25.74 -7.96
N VAL A 207 -8.59 -25.40 -7.29
CA VAL A 207 -9.96 -25.58 -7.81
C VAL A 207 -10.42 -24.33 -8.57
N SER A 208 -10.31 -23.15 -7.93
CA SER A 208 -10.87 -21.89 -8.43
C SER A 208 -9.97 -21.18 -9.46
N GLY A 209 -8.65 -21.34 -9.36
CA GLY A 209 -7.67 -20.73 -10.25
C GLY A 209 -7.55 -19.21 -10.10
N VAL A 210 -7.65 -18.46 -11.21
CA VAL A 210 -7.50 -17.00 -11.27
C VAL A 210 -8.86 -16.31 -11.09
N GLN A 211 -9.02 -15.63 -9.95
CA GLN A 211 -10.23 -14.91 -9.57
C GLN A 211 -10.07 -13.39 -9.75
N SER A 212 -11.15 -12.62 -9.60
CA SER A 212 -11.16 -11.16 -9.84
C SER A 212 -10.06 -10.41 -9.06
N GLN A 213 -9.97 -10.65 -7.75
CA GLN A 213 -8.96 -10.01 -6.90
C GLN A 213 -7.52 -10.43 -7.26
N THR A 214 -7.32 -11.63 -7.83
CA THR A 214 -6.01 -12.05 -8.34
C THR A 214 -5.54 -11.12 -9.47
N ILE A 215 -6.47 -10.67 -10.33
CA ILE A 215 -6.19 -9.67 -11.38
C ILE A 215 -5.89 -8.31 -10.75
N THR A 216 -6.60 -7.92 -9.68
CA THR A 216 -6.33 -6.68 -8.94
C THR A 216 -4.93 -6.70 -8.30
N VAL A 217 -4.53 -7.82 -7.70
CA VAL A 217 -3.19 -8.04 -7.11
C VAL A 217 -2.10 -8.11 -8.21
N ASP A 218 -2.35 -8.75 -9.35
CA ASP A 218 -1.45 -8.72 -10.52
C ASP A 218 -1.18 -7.28 -10.97
N ARG A 219 -2.23 -6.45 -11.10
CA ARG A 219 -2.10 -5.03 -11.46
C ARG A 219 -1.27 -4.24 -10.44
N GLN A 220 -1.38 -4.55 -9.15
CA GLN A 220 -0.57 -3.91 -8.10
C GLN A 220 0.90 -4.34 -8.18
N MET A 221 1.18 -5.64 -8.38
CA MET A 221 2.55 -6.14 -8.60
C MET A 221 3.19 -5.54 -9.86
N ARG A 222 2.43 -5.47 -10.97
CA ARG A 222 2.86 -4.83 -12.23
C ARG A 222 3.12 -3.33 -12.05
N ARG A 223 2.34 -2.62 -11.22
CA ARG A 223 2.57 -1.16 -10.96
C ARG A 223 3.91 -0.89 -10.29
N TYR A 224 4.37 -1.79 -9.42
CA TYR A 224 5.65 -1.65 -8.70
C TYR A 224 6.76 -2.53 -9.28
N ASN A 225 6.56 -3.11 -10.47
CA ASN A 225 7.52 -3.99 -11.17
C ASN A 225 8.07 -5.15 -10.30
N VAL A 226 7.21 -5.81 -9.50
CA VAL A 226 7.63 -6.85 -8.53
C VAL A 226 7.68 -8.25 -9.17
N PRO A 227 8.86 -8.91 -9.26
CA PRO A 227 9.00 -10.31 -9.69
C PRO A 227 8.24 -11.28 -8.81
N ARG A 228 7.75 -12.39 -9.40
CA ARG A 228 6.82 -13.30 -8.71
C ARG A 228 6.87 -14.74 -9.17
N ILE A 229 6.83 -15.63 -8.19
CA ILE A 229 6.52 -17.05 -8.39
C ILE A 229 5.04 -17.29 -8.09
N SER A 230 4.43 -18.23 -8.81
CA SER A 230 3.04 -18.62 -8.60
C SER A 230 2.98 -19.95 -7.83
N PHE A 231 2.20 -20.03 -6.76
CA PHE A 231 2.03 -21.26 -5.97
C PHE A 231 0.57 -21.70 -5.96
N VAL A 232 0.29 -22.84 -6.61
CA VAL A 232 -1.03 -23.45 -6.64
C VAL A 232 -1.22 -24.29 -5.36
N ASN A 233 -1.94 -23.71 -4.41
CA ASN A 233 -2.25 -24.28 -3.11
C ASN A 233 -3.59 -25.05 -3.16
N LYS A 234 -3.86 -25.82 -2.10
CA LYS A 234 -5.08 -26.62 -1.90
C LYS A 234 -5.24 -27.79 -2.89
N MET A 235 -4.12 -28.42 -3.26
CA MET A 235 -4.08 -29.65 -4.06
C MET A 235 -4.80 -30.86 -3.41
N ASP A 236 -5.11 -30.76 -2.12
CA ASP A 236 -5.91 -31.70 -1.32
C ASP A 236 -7.44 -31.61 -1.56
N ARG A 237 -7.95 -30.49 -2.09
CA ARG A 237 -9.40 -30.35 -2.34
C ARG A 237 -9.85 -31.19 -3.54
N MET A 238 -11.06 -31.73 -3.46
CA MET A 238 -11.73 -32.35 -4.61
C MET A 238 -11.81 -31.38 -5.79
N GLY A 239 -11.61 -31.89 -7.00
CA GLY A 239 -11.58 -31.07 -8.23
C GLY A 239 -10.31 -30.23 -8.41
N ALA A 240 -9.24 -30.47 -7.63
CA ALA A 240 -7.96 -29.77 -7.78
C ALA A 240 -7.32 -30.03 -9.15
N ASN A 241 -7.21 -28.98 -9.97
CA ASN A 241 -6.57 -29.03 -11.28
C ASN A 241 -5.57 -27.87 -11.43
N PRO A 242 -4.27 -28.09 -11.16
CA PRO A 242 -3.28 -27.01 -11.23
C PRO A 242 -2.96 -26.58 -12.66
N PHE A 243 -3.21 -27.43 -13.67
CA PHE A 243 -3.02 -27.06 -15.07
C PHE A 243 -4.07 -26.04 -15.52
N LYS A 244 -5.33 -26.18 -15.10
CA LYS A 244 -6.38 -25.15 -15.26
C LYS A 244 -5.92 -23.80 -14.70
N ALA A 245 -5.26 -23.77 -13.54
CA ALA A 245 -4.73 -22.53 -12.97
C ALA A 245 -3.60 -21.92 -13.82
N ILE A 246 -2.70 -22.75 -14.38
CA ILE A 246 -1.65 -22.31 -15.32
C ILE A 246 -2.25 -21.72 -16.60
N ASP A 247 -3.20 -22.41 -17.22
CA ASP A 247 -3.85 -21.94 -18.45
C ASP A 247 -4.65 -20.64 -18.21
N GLN A 248 -5.19 -20.46 -17.00
CA GLN A 248 -5.81 -19.21 -16.56
C GLN A 248 -4.82 -18.09 -16.25
N ILE A 249 -3.59 -18.36 -15.77
CA ILE A 249 -2.54 -17.32 -15.68
C ILE A 249 -2.21 -16.80 -17.09
N ASN A 250 -1.92 -17.71 -18.02
CA ASN A 250 -1.56 -17.36 -19.40
C ASN A 250 -2.68 -16.55 -20.08
N SER A 251 -3.95 -16.96 -19.94
CA SER A 251 -5.09 -16.31 -20.60
C SER A 251 -5.65 -15.07 -19.88
N LYS A 252 -5.95 -15.16 -18.57
CA LYS A 252 -6.58 -14.06 -17.81
C LYS A 252 -5.58 -13.03 -17.31
N LEU A 253 -4.40 -13.44 -16.84
CA LEU A 253 -3.37 -12.51 -16.36
C LEU A 253 -2.42 -12.03 -17.47
N ARG A 254 -2.33 -12.75 -18.60
CA ARG A 254 -1.41 -12.45 -19.72
C ARG A 254 0.04 -12.38 -19.24
N ILE A 255 0.50 -13.49 -18.66
CA ILE A 255 1.88 -13.73 -18.24
C ILE A 255 2.24 -15.13 -18.76
N PRO A 256 3.31 -15.30 -19.57
CA PRO A 256 3.90 -16.62 -19.84
C PRO A 256 4.16 -17.37 -18.53
N ALA A 257 3.51 -18.52 -18.38
CA ALA A 257 3.56 -19.29 -17.15
C ALA A 257 3.60 -20.79 -17.46
N ALA A 258 4.61 -21.47 -16.93
CA ALA A 258 4.78 -22.91 -17.05
C ALA A 258 5.00 -23.57 -15.69
N ALA A 259 4.64 -24.84 -15.61
CA ALA A 259 4.88 -25.66 -14.43
C ALA A 259 6.37 -25.91 -14.25
N LEU A 260 6.88 -25.73 -13.02
CA LEU A 260 8.15 -26.35 -12.60
C LEU A 260 7.93 -27.74 -11.98
N GLN A 261 6.67 -28.12 -11.74
CA GLN A 261 6.30 -29.31 -10.98
C GLN A 261 5.10 -30.05 -11.59
N VAL A 262 5.07 -31.37 -11.44
CA VAL A 262 3.89 -32.22 -11.72
C VAL A 262 3.47 -32.93 -10.43
N PRO A 263 2.18 -32.93 -10.04
CA PRO A 263 1.74 -33.52 -8.78
C PRO A 263 1.76 -35.06 -8.85
N ILE A 264 2.15 -35.69 -7.73
CA ILE A 264 2.10 -37.14 -7.54
C ILE A 264 0.80 -37.45 -6.80
N GLY A 265 -0.21 -37.91 -7.54
CA GLY A 265 -1.59 -38.03 -7.06
C GLY A 265 -2.34 -36.68 -7.03
N SER A 266 -3.60 -36.72 -6.61
CA SER A 266 -4.49 -35.56 -6.49
C SER A 266 -5.46 -35.73 -5.33
N GLU A 267 -6.00 -34.63 -4.80
CA GLU A 267 -6.98 -34.68 -3.71
C GLU A 267 -6.37 -35.38 -2.47
N ASP A 268 -7.12 -36.24 -1.76
CA ASP A 268 -6.59 -37.07 -0.65
C ASP A 268 -5.38 -37.94 -1.05
N SER A 269 -5.25 -38.30 -2.33
CA SER A 269 -4.15 -39.13 -2.84
C SER A 269 -2.87 -38.37 -3.16
N PHE A 270 -2.85 -37.03 -3.02
CA PHE A 270 -1.67 -36.19 -3.26
C PHE A 270 -0.55 -36.51 -2.24
N GLN A 271 0.62 -36.95 -2.73
CA GLN A 271 1.76 -37.40 -1.90
C GLN A 271 3.01 -36.51 -2.01
N GLY A 272 3.12 -35.72 -3.07
CA GLY A 272 4.32 -34.94 -3.38
C GLY A 272 4.32 -34.43 -4.81
N VAL A 273 5.49 -34.04 -5.31
CA VAL A 273 5.67 -33.40 -6.63
C VAL A 273 6.91 -33.93 -7.35
N VAL A 274 6.84 -34.05 -8.67
CA VAL A 274 8.01 -34.24 -9.54
C VAL A 274 8.56 -32.87 -9.92
N ASP A 275 9.82 -32.61 -9.58
CA ASP A 275 10.60 -31.44 -10.01
C ASP A 275 11.02 -31.63 -11.48
N LEU A 276 10.56 -30.76 -12.38
CA LEU A 276 10.83 -30.85 -13.83
C LEU A 276 12.19 -30.29 -14.23
N VAL A 277 12.85 -29.52 -13.36
CA VAL A 277 14.17 -28.93 -13.62
C VAL A 277 15.27 -29.93 -13.28
N ARG A 278 15.13 -30.65 -12.16
CA ARG A 278 16.05 -31.72 -11.75
C ARG A 278 15.61 -33.13 -12.18
N MET A 279 14.38 -33.29 -12.68
CA MET A 279 13.75 -34.57 -13.04
C MET A 279 13.79 -35.61 -11.90
N LYS A 280 13.42 -35.18 -10.68
CA LYS A 280 13.33 -36.02 -9.47
C LYS A 280 11.93 -35.98 -8.87
N ALA A 281 11.50 -37.10 -8.27
CA ALA A 281 10.30 -37.13 -7.44
C ALA A 281 10.62 -36.69 -6.00
N ILE A 282 9.83 -35.78 -5.45
CA ILE A 282 9.95 -35.24 -4.10
C ILE A 282 8.71 -35.64 -3.30
N TYR A 283 8.90 -36.42 -2.25
CA TYR A 283 7.86 -36.84 -1.31
C TYR A 283 7.99 -36.11 0.02
N ASN A 284 6.86 -35.79 0.63
CA ASN A 284 6.79 -35.24 1.98
C ASN A 284 6.32 -36.33 2.95
N GLU A 285 7.25 -36.88 3.71
CA GLU A 285 7.01 -37.92 4.72
C GLU A 285 6.99 -37.34 6.14
N GLY A 286 6.45 -38.10 7.11
CA GLY A 286 6.27 -37.67 8.50
C GLY A 286 4.96 -36.89 8.75
N ALA A 287 4.64 -36.66 10.03
CA ALA A 287 3.33 -36.17 10.46
C ALA A 287 2.95 -34.75 10.00
N LYS A 288 3.93 -33.97 9.53
CA LYS A 288 3.80 -32.59 9.01
C LYS A 288 4.67 -32.36 7.76
N GLY A 289 4.95 -33.43 7.02
CA GLY A 289 5.80 -33.38 5.82
C GLY A 289 7.25 -32.91 6.07
N GLU A 290 7.73 -33.02 7.31
CA GLU A 290 9.05 -32.58 7.79
C GLU A 290 10.20 -33.34 7.10
N ILE A 291 9.98 -34.59 6.73
CA ILE A 291 10.99 -35.43 6.07
C ILE A 291 10.80 -35.31 4.56
N ILE A 292 11.67 -34.54 3.92
CA ILE A 292 11.74 -34.47 2.45
C ILE A 292 12.52 -35.69 1.96
N ARG A 293 11.88 -36.51 1.12
CA ARG A 293 12.51 -37.65 0.46
C ARG A 293 12.56 -37.42 -1.04
N GLU A 294 13.76 -37.16 -1.57
CA GLU A 294 13.99 -37.15 -3.00
C GLU A 294 14.21 -38.57 -3.53
N SER A 295 13.77 -38.81 -4.76
CA SER A 295 13.89 -40.06 -5.51
C SER A 295 14.23 -39.75 -6.96
N ASP A 296 15.27 -40.41 -7.49
CA ASP A 296 15.62 -40.33 -8.92
C ASP A 296 14.63 -41.14 -9.78
N GLU A 297 13.91 -42.10 -9.18
CA GLU A 297 12.82 -42.81 -9.83
C GLU A 297 11.51 -42.00 -9.77
N ILE A 298 11.04 -41.57 -10.95
CA ILE A 298 9.73 -40.92 -11.16
C ILE A 298 8.65 -42.00 -11.34
N PRO A 299 7.48 -41.93 -10.65
CA PRO A 299 6.43 -42.94 -10.79
C PRO A 299 5.93 -43.08 -12.24
N PRO A 300 5.75 -44.33 -12.76
CA PRO A 300 5.36 -44.56 -14.16
C PRO A 300 4.07 -43.84 -14.58
N GLN A 301 3.13 -43.66 -13.64
CA GLN A 301 1.85 -42.97 -13.88
C GLN A 301 2.02 -41.50 -14.29
N VAL A 302 3.03 -40.80 -13.76
CA VAL A 302 3.28 -39.38 -14.04
C VAL A 302 4.47 -39.14 -14.96
N GLN A 303 5.28 -40.18 -15.26
CA GLN A 303 6.52 -40.03 -16.05
C GLN A 303 6.29 -39.50 -17.47
N ALA A 304 5.18 -39.88 -18.12
CA ALA A 304 4.82 -39.35 -19.44
C ALA A 304 4.44 -37.86 -19.37
N LEU A 305 3.59 -37.49 -18.40
CA LEU A 305 3.16 -36.11 -18.15
C LEU A 305 4.34 -35.21 -17.73
N ALA A 306 5.29 -35.73 -16.95
CA ALA A 306 6.51 -35.00 -16.59
C ALA A 306 7.37 -34.68 -17.81
N LYS A 307 7.52 -35.61 -18.77
CA LYS A 307 8.23 -35.36 -20.04
C LYS A 307 7.52 -34.32 -20.90
N GLU A 308 6.19 -34.45 -21.08
CA GLU A 308 5.34 -33.47 -21.78
C GLU A 308 5.51 -32.06 -21.17
N ARG A 309 5.42 -31.95 -19.84
CA ARG A 309 5.46 -30.65 -19.15
C ARG A 309 6.87 -30.08 -19.06
N ARG A 310 7.94 -30.89 -19.02
CA ARG A 310 9.33 -30.42 -19.19
C ARG A 310 9.57 -29.88 -20.60
N ALA A 311 9.05 -30.53 -21.64
CA ALA A 311 9.13 -30.02 -23.01
C ALA A 311 8.41 -28.67 -23.13
N LYS A 312 7.17 -28.56 -22.64
CA LYS A 312 6.42 -27.29 -22.63
C LYS A 312 7.07 -26.20 -21.77
N LEU A 313 7.76 -26.55 -20.68
CA LEU A 313 8.55 -25.60 -19.89
C LEU A 313 9.71 -25.02 -20.72
N ILE A 314 10.45 -25.86 -21.45
CA ILE A 314 11.56 -25.42 -22.30
C ILE A 314 11.05 -24.56 -23.47
N GLU A 315 9.96 -24.98 -24.13
CA GLU A 315 9.24 -24.20 -25.15
C GLU A 315 8.82 -22.81 -24.64
N THR A 316 8.15 -22.74 -23.48
CA THR A 316 7.71 -21.47 -22.87
C THR A 316 8.88 -20.60 -22.40
N LEU A 317 10.06 -21.17 -22.14
CA LEU A 317 11.28 -20.42 -21.81
C LEU A 317 11.98 -19.90 -23.08
N ALA A 318 11.98 -20.65 -24.17
CA ALA A 318 12.49 -20.21 -25.47
C ALA A 318 11.70 -19.01 -26.04
N ASP A 319 10.42 -18.88 -25.72
CA ASP A 319 9.59 -17.71 -26.06
C ASP A 319 9.98 -16.41 -25.31
N VAL A 320 10.79 -16.48 -24.24
CA VAL A 320 11.02 -15.34 -23.31
C VAL A 320 12.48 -15.09 -22.88
N ASP A 321 13.41 -15.99 -23.19
CA ASP A 321 14.83 -15.92 -22.82
C ASP A 321 15.72 -16.30 -24.02
N GLU A 322 16.60 -15.39 -24.44
CA GLU A 322 17.35 -15.48 -25.70
C GLU A 322 18.33 -16.68 -25.73
N GLU A 323 18.98 -17.00 -24.61
CA GLU A 323 19.88 -18.18 -24.52
C GLU A 323 19.10 -19.49 -24.69
N MET A 324 17.89 -19.56 -24.14
CA MET A 324 17.01 -20.72 -24.30
C MET A 324 16.44 -20.82 -25.72
N ALA A 325 16.20 -19.69 -26.39
CA ALA A 325 15.75 -19.65 -27.77
C ALA A 325 16.78 -20.26 -28.73
N ASP A 326 18.05 -19.86 -28.62
CA ASP A 326 19.14 -20.39 -29.45
C ASP A 326 19.32 -21.90 -29.23
N LEU A 327 19.39 -22.37 -27.96
CA LEU A 327 19.52 -23.80 -27.63
C LEU A 327 18.35 -24.63 -28.17
N PHE A 328 17.13 -24.10 -28.11
CA PHE A 328 15.93 -24.76 -28.63
C PHE A 328 15.92 -24.84 -30.16
N LEU A 329 16.38 -23.78 -30.85
CA LEU A 329 16.51 -23.74 -32.31
C LEU A 329 17.62 -24.67 -32.83
N GLU A 330 18.72 -24.81 -32.10
CA GLU A 330 19.77 -25.81 -32.41
C GLU A 330 19.38 -27.25 -32.05
N GLY A 331 18.30 -27.44 -31.28
CA GLY A 331 17.83 -28.76 -30.82
C GLY A 331 18.68 -29.37 -29.71
N VAL A 332 19.41 -28.55 -28.94
CA VAL A 332 20.29 -28.98 -27.84
C VAL A 332 19.48 -29.04 -26.54
N GLU A 333 19.54 -30.15 -25.80
CA GLU A 333 18.91 -30.20 -24.46
C GLU A 333 19.67 -29.29 -23.47
N PRO A 334 19.01 -28.27 -22.87
CA PRO A 334 19.66 -27.33 -21.97
C PRO A 334 20.00 -27.98 -20.62
N THR A 335 21.12 -27.55 -20.03
CA THR A 335 21.58 -28.07 -18.72
C THR A 335 20.71 -27.55 -17.56
N ILE A 336 20.76 -28.25 -16.42
CA ILE A 336 20.01 -27.87 -15.20
C ILE A 336 20.35 -26.43 -14.76
N GLU A 337 21.62 -26.03 -14.86
CA GLU A 337 22.08 -24.70 -14.48
C GLU A 337 21.56 -23.63 -15.45
N GLN A 338 21.54 -23.89 -16.76
CA GLN A 338 20.96 -22.99 -17.76
C GLN A 338 19.44 -22.85 -17.59
N ILE A 339 18.71 -23.94 -17.37
CA ILE A 339 17.28 -23.89 -17.08
C ILE A 339 17.01 -23.02 -15.83
N LYS A 340 17.79 -23.20 -14.75
CA LYS A 340 17.66 -22.34 -13.56
C LYS A 340 17.98 -20.87 -13.84
N ALA A 341 19.05 -20.60 -14.60
CA ALA A 341 19.46 -19.24 -14.96
C ALA A 341 18.39 -18.54 -15.81
N ALA A 342 17.86 -19.20 -16.83
CA ALA A 342 16.80 -18.67 -17.68
C ALA A 342 15.49 -18.41 -16.91
N ILE A 343 15.06 -19.35 -16.05
CA ILE A 343 13.89 -19.11 -15.16
C ILE A 343 14.15 -17.88 -14.28
N ARG A 344 15.35 -17.73 -13.71
CA ARG A 344 15.70 -16.57 -12.87
C ARG A 344 15.67 -15.27 -13.69
N ARG A 345 16.33 -15.20 -14.85
CA ARG A 345 16.33 -14.04 -15.75
C ARG A 345 14.91 -13.64 -16.15
N ALA A 346 14.12 -14.58 -16.67
CA ALA A 346 12.76 -14.35 -17.13
C ALA A 346 11.77 -13.99 -16.00
N THR A 347 12.02 -14.48 -14.76
CA THR A 347 11.23 -14.09 -13.58
C THR A 347 11.54 -12.66 -13.14
N ILE A 348 12.83 -12.29 -13.09
CA ILE A 348 13.28 -10.95 -12.66
C ILE A 348 12.89 -9.88 -13.70
N SER A 349 12.94 -10.20 -15.00
CA SER A 349 12.46 -9.31 -16.07
C SER A 349 10.93 -9.21 -16.20
N LEU A 350 10.17 -9.90 -15.34
CA LEU A 350 8.70 -9.97 -15.32
C LEU A 350 8.05 -10.65 -16.54
N ASN A 351 8.84 -11.20 -17.45
CA ASN A 351 8.38 -11.86 -18.68
C ASN A 351 7.82 -13.26 -18.44
N PHE A 352 8.19 -13.91 -17.33
CA PHE A 352 7.75 -15.26 -16.96
C PHE A 352 7.29 -15.33 -15.50
N THR A 353 6.41 -16.27 -15.17
CA THR A 353 6.18 -16.69 -13.77
C THR A 353 6.26 -18.22 -13.64
N PRO A 354 7.21 -18.74 -12.83
CA PRO A 354 7.29 -20.17 -12.57
C PRO A 354 6.14 -20.61 -11.67
N VAL A 355 5.48 -21.71 -12.04
CA VAL A 355 4.33 -22.24 -11.28
C VAL A 355 4.71 -23.50 -10.51
N LEU A 356 4.58 -23.43 -9.19
CA LEU A 356 4.78 -24.50 -8.22
C LEU A 356 3.45 -24.96 -7.62
N MET A 357 3.41 -26.13 -7.00
CA MET A 357 2.16 -26.80 -6.59
C MET A 357 2.31 -27.45 -5.20
N GLY A 358 1.25 -27.42 -4.40
CA GLY A 358 1.26 -28.08 -3.09
C GLY A 358 -0.02 -27.94 -2.26
N SER A 359 0.06 -28.32 -1.00
CA SER A 359 -0.98 -28.06 0.00
C SER A 359 -0.36 -27.61 1.30
N ALA A 360 -0.64 -26.36 1.67
CA ALA A 360 -0.32 -25.83 2.98
C ALA A 360 -1.25 -26.34 4.10
N LEU A 361 -2.34 -27.05 3.77
CA LEU A 361 -3.22 -27.67 4.78
C LEU A 361 -2.79 -29.11 5.10
N ALA A 362 -2.49 -29.89 4.08
CA ALA A 362 -1.97 -31.26 4.21
C ALA A 362 -0.45 -31.32 4.42
N ASP A 363 0.19 -30.19 4.73
CA ASP A 363 1.62 -30.03 5.02
C ASP A 363 2.55 -30.65 3.95
N LYS A 364 2.23 -30.44 2.66
CA LYS A 364 2.92 -31.03 1.50
C LYS A 364 3.41 -29.98 0.49
N SER A 365 4.67 -30.15 0.08
CA SER A 365 5.34 -29.43 -1.01
C SER A 365 5.44 -27.91 -0.84
N VAL A 366 5.48 -27.44 0.42
CA VAL A 366 5.75 -26.03 0.77
C VAL A 366 7.26 -25.72 0.78
N GLN A 367 8.12 -26.68 1.08
CA GLN A 367 9.57 -26.49 1.12
C GLN A 367 10.17 -26.24 -0.29
N PRO A 368 9.80 -26.97 -1.35
CA PRO A 368 10.23 -26.65 -2.71
C PRO A 368 9.84 -25.24 -3.19
N MET A 369 8.77 -24.65 -2.64
CA MET A 369 8.43 -23.24 -2.87
C MET A 369 9.42 -22.28 -2.17
N LEU A 370 9.94 -22.62 -0.99
CA LEU A 370 11.00 -21.86 -0.32
C LEU A 370 12.34 -21.97 -1.06
N ASP A 371 12.65 -23.13 -1.63
CA ASP A 371 13.84 -23.29 -2.48
C ASP A 371 13.71 -22.48 -3.79
N ALA A 372 12.51 -22.45 -4.40
CA ALA A 372 12.20 -21.62 -5.55
C ALA A 372 12.21 -20.10 -5.25
N VAL A 373 11.85 -19.69 -4.02
CA VAL A 373 12.04 -18.32 -3.51
C VAL A 373 13.53 -17.96 -3.51
N CYS A 374 14.41 -18.88 -3.08
CA CYS A 374 15.85 -18.63 -3.09
C CYS A 374 16.39 -18.56 -4.53
N ASP A 375 15.97 -19.48 -5.41
CA ASP A 375 16.56 -19.65 -6.74
C ASP A 375 16.05 -18.64 -7.79
N TYR A 376 14.77 -18.25 -7.74
CA TYR A 376 14.14 -17.49 -8.84
C TYR A 376 13.69 -16.07 -8.47
N LEU A 377 13.49 -15.75 -7.19
CA LEU A 377 13.21 -14.36 -6.77
C LEU A 377 14.51 -13.56 -6.57
N PRO A 378 14.48 -12.24 -6.80
CA PRO A 378 15.66 -11.40 -6.73
C PRO A 378 16.14 -11.17 -5.29
N ASN A 379 17.40 -10.75 -5.19
CA ASN A 379 18.01 -10.18 -4.02
C ASN A 379 17.94 -8.62 -4.07
N PRO A 380 18.19 -7.92 -2.95
CA PRO A 380 17.99 -6.46 -2.88
C PRO A 380 19.00 -5.62 -3.70
N SER A 381 19.99 -6.24 -4.34
CA SER A 381 20.93 -5.60 -5.28
C SER A 381 20.55 -5.80 -6.75
N GLU A 382 19.67 -6.75 -7.09
CA GLU A 382 19.19 -6.95 -8.46
C GLU A 382 17.99 -6.05 -8.80
N VAL A 383 17.20 -5.63 -7.81
CA VAL A 383 16.00 -4.81 -8.02
C VAL A 383 16.35 -3.32 -8.19
N GLU A 384 15.96 -2.75 -9.33
CA GLU A 384 16.11 -1.31 -9.58
C GLU A 384 15.17 -0.49 -8.68
N ASN A 385 15.76 0.38 -7.85
CA ASN A 385 15.02 1.21 -6.90
C ASN A 385 15.24 2.69 -7.19
N LEU A 386 14.15 3.42 -7.47
CA LEU A 386 14.18 4.85 -7.80
C LEU A 386 13.69 5.72 -6.63
N ALA A 387 14.40 6.83 -6.42
CA ALA A 387 14.01 7.98 -5.61
C ALA A 387 13.89 9.23 -6.49
N LEU A 388 13.37 10.33 -5.94
CA LEU A 388 13.19 11.63 -6.58
C LEU A 388 14.01 12.68 -5.82
N ASP A 389 14.84 13.48 -6.50
CA ASP A 389 15.60 14.56 -5.84
C ASP A 389 14.81 15.88 -5.81
N ARG A 390 14.35 16.28 -4.61
CA ARG A 390 13.67 17.57 -4.38
C ARG A 390 14.51 18.79 -4.82
N ARG A 391 15.83 18.65 -4.96
CA ARG A 391 16.73 19.74 -5.42
C ARG A 391 16.82 19.85 -6.94
N ARG A 392 16.47 18.79 -7.68
CA ARG A 392 16.49 18.71 -9.15
C ARG A 392 15.07 18.58 -9.72
N ALA A 393 14.12 19.32 -9.14
CA ALA A 393 12.71 19.32 -9.54
C ALA A 393 12.09 17.90 -9.62
N GLU A 394 12.39 17.06 -8.62
CA GLU A 394 11.91 15.67 -8.52
C GLU A 394 12.40 14.73 -9.64
N ALA A 395 13.51 15.08 -10.29
CA ALA A 395 14.19 14.17 -11.22
C ALA A 395 14.50 12.80 -10.58
N PRO A 396 14.29 11.68 -11.29
CA PRO A 396 14.56 10.35 -10.79
C PRO A 396 16.07 10.12 -10.58
N VAL A 397 16.40 9.43 -9.49
CA VAL A 397 17.74 9.06 -9.07
C VAL A 397 17.74 7.58 -8.70
N LYS A 398 18.75 6.84 -9.16
CA LYS A 398 18.87 5.39 -8.93
C LYS A 398 19.54 5.12 -7.59
N LEU A 399 18.87 4.36 -6.72
CA LEU A 399 19.41 3.96 -5.42
C LEU A 399 20.24 2.68 -5.55
N VAL A 400 21.33 2.61 -4.78
CA VAL A 400 22.27 1.49 -4.76
C VAL A 400 22.33 0.89 -3.35
N SER A 401 22.09 -0.42 -3.25
CA SER A 401 22.00 -1.16 -1.98
C SER A 401 23.38 -1.43 -1.35
N TYR A 402 24.14 -0.37 -1.01
CA TYR A 402 25.50 -0.45 -0.46
C TYR A 402 25.61 0.29 0.88
N ASN A 403 26.23 -0.34 1.89
CA ASN A 403 26.20 0.13 3.28
C ASN A 403 27.02 1.41 3.56
N SER A 404 28.02 1.68 2.71
CA SER A 404 28.92 2.84 2.86
C SER A 404 28.35 4.15 2.28
N LEU A 405 27.21 4.08 1.59
CA LEU A 405 26.53 5.23 1.00
C LEU A 405 25.70 5.99 2.06
N PRO A 406 25.29 7.24 1.78
CA PRO A 406 24.38 7.99 2.66
C PRO A 406 23.06 7.25 2.89
N PHE A 407 22.50 7.38 4.09
CA PHE A 407 21.30 6.64 4.48
C PHE A 407 20.05 7.12 3.72
N VAL A 408 19.31 6.18 3.12
CA VAL A 408 17.95 6.36 2.59
C VAL A 408 17.09 5.16 3.02
N GLY A 409 15.97 5.45 3.70
CA GLY A 409 14.98 4.44 4.10
C GLY A 409 13.55 4.94 4.06
N LEU A 410 12.60 4.03 3.87
CA LEU A 410 11.17 4.32 3.72
C LEU A 410 10.37 3.73 4.88
N ALA A 411 9.61 4.57 5.59
CA ALA A 411 8.61 4.10 6.54
C ALA A 411 7.37 3.62 5.79
N PHE A 412 6.98 2.35 5.98
CA PHE A 412 5.83 1.76 5.30
C PHE A 412 4.69 1.40 6.28
N LYS A 413 4.91 0.52 7.26
CA LYS A 413 3.92 0.18 8.30
C LYS A 413 4.15 1.00 9.57
N LEU A 414 3.07 1.44 10.21
CA LEU A 414 3.05 2.00 11.56
C LEU A 414 2.24 1.09 12.48
N GLU A 415 2.63 0.98 13.75
CA GLU A 415 1.99 0.08 14.73
C GLU A 415 2.14 0.68 16.15
N GLU A 416 1.05 0.93 16.88
CA GLU A 416 1.11 1.38 18.29
C GLU A 416 1.10 0.16 19.22
N SER A 417 2.28 -0.24 19.71
CA SER A 417 2.42 -1.31 20.70
C SER A 417 2.26 -0.77 22.13
N ASN A 418 2.11 -1.66 23.12
CA ASN A 418 2.14 -1.31 24.55
C ASN A 418 3.43 -0.59 24.98
N PHE A 419 4.51 -0.76 24.20
CA PHE A 419 5.81 -0.12 24.39
C PHE A 419 5.98 1.21 23.60
N GLY A 420 4.91 1.69 22.95
CA GLY A 420 4.88 2.89 22.11
C GLY A 420 4.82 2.60 20.61
N GLN A 421 4.88 3.66 19.80
CA GLN A 421 4.83 3.57 18.34
C GLN A 421 6.10 2.92 17.77
N LEU A 422 5.89 1.82 17.05
CA LEU A 422 6.81 1.19 16.12
C LEU A 422 6.59 1.77 14.71
N THR A 423 7.68 2.08 14.02
CA THR A 423 7.70 2.42 12.60
C THR A 423 8.54 1.38 11.87
N TYR A 424 7.97 0.66 10.92
CA TYR A 424 8.70 -0.29 10.09
C TYR A 424 9.35 0.46 8.93
N ILE A 425 10.67 0.32 8.80
CA ILE A 425 11.50 0.99 7.80
C ILE A 425 12.24 -0.05 6.97
N ARG A 426 12.11 0.04 5.64
CA ARG A 426 13.02 -0.61 4.69
C ARG A 426 14.21 0.32 4.43
N VAL A 427 15.43 -0.19 4.54
CA VAL A 427 16.66 0.54 4.19
C VAL A 427 17.04 0.22 2.75
N TYR A 428 17.05 1.22 1.88
CA TYR A 428 17.44 1.06 0.48
C TYR A 428 18.94 1.32 0.27
N GLN A 429 19.52 2.27 1.01
CA GLN A 429 20.89 2.74 0.82
C GLN A 429 21.51 3.10 2.17
N GLY A 430 22.81 2.84 2.33
CA GLY A 430 23.56 3.15 3.56
C GLY A 430 23.23 2.23 4.75
N THR A 431 23.55 2.69 5.96
CA THR A 431 23.30 1.97 7.22
C THR A 431 22.50 2.80 8.22
N LEU A 432 21.55 2.18 8.90
CA LEU A 432 20.81 2.77 10.03
C LEU A 432 21.42 2.29 11.36
N ARG A 433 21.74 3.22 12.27
CA ARG A 433 22.48 2.91 13.51
C ARG A 433 21.73 3.38 14.76
N LYS A 434 21.77 2.58 15.83
CA LYS A 434 21.16 2.94 17.12
C LYS A 434 21.75 4.27 17.64
N GLY A 435 20.91 5.25 17.91
CA GLY A 435 21.30 6.60 18.33
C GLY A 435 21.53 7.61 17.20
N MET A 436 21.45 7.20 15.93
CA MET A 436 21.57 8.08 14.76
C MET A 436 20.45 9.13 14.72
N THR A 437 20.76 10.30 14.14
CA THR A 437 19.76 11.31 13.81
C THR A 437 19.47 11.25 12.31
N VAL A 438 18.22 10.99 11.95
CA VAL A 438 17.71 10.97 10.57
C VAL A 438 16.83 12.18 10.33
N PHE A 439 16.54 12.48 9.06
CA PHE A 439 15.72 13.60 8.63
C PHE A 439 14.52 13.08 7.85
N ASN A 440 13.31 13.47 8.23
CA ASN A 440 12.09 13.16 7.48
C ASN A 440 12.01 14.07 6.25
N ALA A 441 12.12 13.51 5.04
CA ALA A 441 12.28 14.25 3.78
C ALA A 441 11.04 15.02 3.31
N LYS A 442 9.91 14.90 4.02
CA LYS A 442 8.63 15.55 3.72
C LYS A 442 8.29 16.69 4.68
N THR A 443 8.77 16.61 5.92
CA THR A 443 8.56 17.62 6.96
C THR A 443 9.83 18.38 7.35
N ASP A 444 10.98 17.97 6.79
CA ASP A 444 12.33 18.48 7.06
C ASP A 444 12.72 18.46 8.58
N LYS A 445 12.01 17.64 9.37
CA LYS A 445 12.23 17.44 10.81
C LYS A 445 13.34 16.43 11.07
N LYS A 446 14.20 16.75 12.04
CA LYS A 446 15.21 15.83 12.59
C LYS A 446 14.57 14.90 13.63
N VAL A 447 14.78 13.60 13.49
CA VAL A 447 14.33 12.57 14.44
C VAL A 447 15.53 11.73 14.87
N LYS A 448 15.66 11.46 16.16
CA LYS A 448 16.72 10.57 16.68
C LYS A 448 16.15 9.17 16.87
N VAL A 449 16.82 8.16 16.31
CA VAL A 449 16.44 6.74 16.44
C VAL A 449 16.98 6.18 17.76
N PRO A 450 16.14 5.84 18.76
CA PRO A 450 16.62 5.45 20.09
C PRO A 450 16.94 3.95 20.19
N ARG A 451 16.17 3.10 19.51
CA ARG A 451 16.27 1.64 19.46
C ARG A 451 15.85 1.20 18.05
N ILE A 452 16.53 0.17 17.54
CA ILE A 452 16.18 -0.56 16.32
C ILE A 452 15.91 -2.00 16.76
N VAL A 453 14.86 -2.62 16.25
CA VAL A 453 14.55 -4.04 16.48
C VAL A 453 14.26 -4.77 15.17
N ARG A 454 14.56 -6.08 15.15
CA ARG A 454 13.95 -7.04 14.21
C ARG A 454 12.74 -7.67 14.90
N MET A 455 11.65 -7.83 14.13
CA MET A 455 10.38 -8.38 14.62
C MET A 455 10.30 -9.88 14.30
N HIS A 456 10.19 -10.70 15.36
CA HIS A 456 10.07 -12.16 15.27
C HIS A 456 8.63 -12.55 15.62
N SER A 457 7.68 -12.16 14.77
CA SER A 457 6.26 -12.12 15.08
C SER A 457 6.03 -11.24 16.34
N ASN A 458 5.75 -11.82 17.51
CA ASN A 458 5.45 -11.08 18.74
C ASN A 458 6.68 -10.78 19.61
N GLU A 459 7.86 -11.32 19.25
CA GLU A 459 9.11 -11.14 19.99
C GLU A 459 10.02 -10.10 19.30
N MET A 460 10.85 -9.39 20.08
CA MET A 460 11.65 -8.24 19.60
C MET A 460 13.14 -8.47 19.87
N GLU A 461 13.95 -8.57 18.83
CA GLU A 461 15.42 -8.62 18.93
C GLU A 461 16.00 -7.21 18.76
N GLU A 462 16.71 -6.68 19.77
CA GLU A 462 17.43 -5.41 19.63
C GLU A 462 18.71 -5.57 18.82
N VAL A 463 18.84 -4.77 17.76
CA VAL A 463 19.99 -4.76 16.85
C VAL A 463 20.73 -3.41 16.92
N PRO A 464 22.08 -3.40 16.84
CA PRO A 464 22.86 -2.15 16.94
C PRO A 464 22.84 -1.33 15.64
N GLU A 465 22.77 -2.03 14.50
CA GLU A 465 22.73 -1.46 13.15
C GLU A 465 21.93 -2.35 12.19
N ILE A 466 21.46 -1.78 11.09
CA ILE A 466 20.79 -2.45 9.98
C ILE A 466 21.36 -1.90 8.66
N GLY A 467 21.64 -2.80 7.71
CA GLY A 467 22.23 -2.47 6.41
C GLY A 467 21.21 -2.25 5.29
N ALA A 468 21.71 -1.84 4.13
CA ALA A 468 20.94 -1.74 2.90
C ALA A 468 20.36 -3.10 2.49
N GLY A 469 19.14 -3.07 1.94
CA GLY A 469 18.40 -4.26 1.54
C GLY A 469 17.61 -4.95 2.66
N GLU A 470 17.63 -4.43 3.89
CA GLU A 470 16.95 -5.04 5.05
C GLU A 470 15.74 -4.23 5.54
N ILE A 471 14.86 -4.91 6.28
CA ILE A 471 13.68 -4.34 6.95
C ILE A 471 13.89 -4.39 8.47
N CYS A 472 13.48 -3.32 9.17
CA CYS A 472 13.56 -3.21 10.62
C CYS A 472 12.39 -2.40 11.18
N ALA A 473 12.19 -2.43 12.50
CA ALA A 473 11.28 -1.51 13.18
C ALA A 473 12.04 -0.60 14.15
N VAL A 474 11.63 0.67 14.25
CA VAL A 474 12.22 1.68 15.13
C VAL A 474 11.19 2.26 16.09
N PHE A 475 11.62 2.54 17.32
CA PHE A 475 10.77 3.07 18.38
C PHE A 475 10.72 4.60 18.39
N GLY A 476 9.54 5.17 18.67
CA GLY A 476 9.41 6.60 19.03
C GLY A 476 9.72 7.58 17.90
N VAL A 477 9.63 7.12 16.66
CA VAL A 477 9.76 7.94 15.44
C VAL A 477 8.35 8.37 15.01
N ASP A 478 7.98 9.61 15.29
CA ASP A 478 6.69 10.16 14.81
C ASP A 478 6.80 10.52 13.32
N CYS A 479 6.00 9.86 12.49
CA CYS A 479 5.91 10.01 11.05
C CYS A 479 4.58 9.45 10.51
N SER A 480 4.35 9.61 9.20
CA SER A 480 3.25 8.96 8.48
C SER A 480 3.76 7.77 7.65
N SER A 481 2.88 6.82 7.33
CA SER A 481 3.16 5.84 6.26
C SER A 481 3.55 6.56 4.96
N GLY A 482 4.58 6.05 4.28
CA GLY A 482 5.14 6.62 3.05
C GLY A 482 6.15 7.75 3.26
N ASP A 483 6.44 8.15 4.50
CA ASP A 483 7.48 9.15 4.76
C ASP A 483 8.89 8.55 4.53
N THR A 484 9.72 9.26 3.77
CA THR A 484 11.13 8.90 3.54
C THR A 484 12.03 9.53 4.60
N PHE A 485 13.04 8.78 5.06
CA PHE A 485 14.09 9.24 5.95
C PHE A 485 15.45 9.25 5.26
N THR A 486 16.21 10.34 5.42
CA THR A 486 17.59 10.46 4.93
C THR A 486 18.56 10.84 6.06
N ASP A 487 19.86 10.91 5.74
CA ASP A 487 20.90 11.46 6.61
C ASP A 487 20.87 13.01 6.76
N GLY A 488 19.99 13.69 6.01
CA GLY A 488 19.91 15.15 5.94
C GLY A 488 20.92 15.84 5.01
N GLN A 489 21.81 15.08 4.36
CA GLN A 489 22.65 15.58 3.26
C GLN A 489 21.92 15.52 1.93
N MET A 490 21.13 14.48 1.69
CA MET A 490 20.38 14.27 0.45
C MET A 490 18.95 14.80 0.53
N GLY A 491 18.48 15.42 -0.57
CA GLY A 491 17.10 15.89 -0.75
C GLY A 491 16.16 14.83 -1.32
N TYR A 492 16.52 13.55 -1.21
CA TYR A 492 15.82 12.46 -1.85
C TYR A 492 14.53 12.09 -1.09
N THR A 493 13.46 11.87 -1.84
CA THR A 493 12.21 11.24 -1.37
C THR A 493 11.93 10.02 -2.22
N MET A 494 11.37 8.96 -1.65
CA MET A 494 10.82 7.86 -2.46
C MET A 494 9.54 8.35 -3.18
N THR A 495 9.21 7.68 -4.29
CA THR A 495 7.90 7.80 -4.94
C THR A 495 6.77 7.46 -3.96
N SER A 496 5.73 8.29 -3.95
CA SER A 496 4.53 8.06 -3.15
C SER A 496 3.79 6.79 -3.58
N MET A 497 3.29 6.04 -2.59
CA MET A 497 2.36 4.94 -2.82
C MET A 497 1.05 5.45 -3.45
N PHE A 498 0.43 4.65 -4.31
CA PHE A 498 -0.90 4.96 -4.84
C PHE A 498 -1.96 4.83 -3.74
N VAL A 499 -2.63 5.94 -3.41
CA VAL A 499 -3.72 5.98 -2.42
C VAL A 499 -5.04 6.22 -3.16
N PRO A 500 -5.96 5.23 -3.24
CA PRO A 500 -7.26 5.41 -3.87
C PRO A 500 -8.14 6.42 -3.10
N GLU A 501 -9.13 7.02 -3.78
CA GLU A 501 -10.16 7.82 -3.09
C GLU A 501 -11.14 6.91 -2.33
N PRO A 502 -11.51 7.23 -1.08
CA PRO A 502 -12.50 6.47 -0.33
C PRO A 502 -13.90 6.60 -0.96
N VAL A 503 -14.64 5.50 -1.02
CA VAL A 503 -15.92 5.38 -1.75
C VAL A 503 -17.15 5.41 -0.83
N ILE A 504 -16.99 5.06 0.44
CA ILE A 504 -18.05 5.13 1.47
C ILE A 504 -17.66 6.17 2.52
N SER A 505 -18.64 6.92 2.99
CA SER A 505 -18.54 7.77 4.19
C SER A 505 -19.59 7.38 5.23
N LEU A 506 -19.29 7.60 6.51
CA LEU A 506 -20.13 7.24 7.64
C LEU A 506 -19.99 8.32 8.72
N SER A 507 -21.11 8.89 9.18
CA SER A 507 -21.05 9.75 10.36
C SER A 507 -20.89 8.90 11.62
N ILE A 508 -20.04 9.36 12.55
CA ILE A 508 -19.68 8.61 13.75
C ILE A 508 -19.54 9.56 14.95
N LYS A 509 -20.00 9.09 16.11
CA LYS A 509 -20.02 9.87 17.35
C LYS A 509 -19.76 8.97 18.56
N PRO A 510 -18.95 9.36 19.55
CA PRO A 510 -18.85 8.62 20.81
C PRO A 510 -20.16 8.70 21.60
N LYS A 511 -20.61 7.56 22.18
CA LYS A 511 -21.86 7.50 22.97
C LYS A 511 -21.81 8.37 24.22
N HIS A 512 -20.63 8.62 24.76
CA HIS A 512 -20.43 9.43 25.95
C HIS A 512 -19.39 10.54 25.70
N THR A 513 -19.75 11.78 26.06
CA THR A 513 -18.89 12.96 25.89
C THR A 513 -17.58 12.90 26.69
N LYS A 514 -17.45 11.96 27.64
CA LYS A 514 -16.22 11.68 28.37
C LYS A 514 -15.13 11.09 27.47
N ASP A 515 -15.54 10.32 26.46
CA ASP A 515 -14.64 9.49 25.66
C ASP A 515 -14.08 10.25 24.44
N THR A 516 -14.55 11.48 24.20
CA THR A 516 -14.14 12.39 23.11
C THR A 516 -12.62 12.60 23.02
N ALA A 517 -11.91 12.55 24.15
CA ALA A 517 -10.44 12.64 24.17
C ALA A 517 -9.77 11.39 23.57
N ASN A 518 -10.25 10.19 23.95
CA ASN A 518 -9.77 8.92 23.39
C ASN A 518 -10.19 8.76 21.92
N PHE A 519 -11.43 9.14 21.59
CA PHE A 519 -11.96 9.18 20.22
C PHE A 519 -11.06 10.03 19.31
N SER A 520 -10.74 11.26 19.74
CA SER A 520 -9.83 12.14 18.99
C SER A 520 -8.42 11.57 18.88
N LYS A 521 -7.89 10.86 19.89
CA LYS A 521 -6.59 10.16 19.78
C LYS A 521 -6.66 9.03 18.74
N ALA A 522 -7.70 8.19 18.80
CA ALA A 522 -7.90 7.05 17.90
C ALA A 522 -7.96 7.50 16.43
N MET A 523 -8.82 8.49 16.13
CA MET A 523 -8.96 9.05 14.78
C MET A 523 -7.63 9.60 14.23
N ASN A 524 -6.87 10.36 15.04
CA ASN A 524 -5.59 10.92 14.63
C ASN A 524 -4.48 9.87 14.47
N ARG A 525 -4.60 8.69 15.10
CA ARG A 525 -3.71 7.54 14.83
C ARG A 525 -4.13 6.87 13.53
N PHE A 526 -5.39 6.47 13.39
CA PHE A 526 -5.84 5.66 12.26
C PHE A 526 -5.64 6.39 10.93
N GLN A 527 -5.78 7.72 10.89
CA GLN A 527 -5.47 8.55 9.71
C GLN A 527 -3.95 8.65 9.37
N ARG A 528 -3.04 8.34 10.32
CA ARG A 528 -1.60 8.17 10.04
C ARG A 528 -1.26 6.73 9.66
N GLU A 529 -1.96 5.78 10.28
CA GLU A 529 -1.85 4.34 10.07
C GLU A 529 -2.35 3.95 8.66
N ASP A 530 -3.38 4.61 8.13
CA ASP A 530 -3.99 4.36 6.83
C ASP A 530 -4.40 5.68 6.13
N PRO A 531 -3.82 6.03 4.97
CA PRO A 531 -4.14 7.27 4.24
C PRO A 531 -5.48 7.21 3.46
N THR A 532 -6.11 6.04 3.34
CA THR A 532 -7.48 5.91 2.80
C THR A 532 -8.54 6.20 3.86
N PHE A 533 -8.24 5.96 5.14
CA PHE A 533 -9.09 6.30 6.27
C PHE A 533 -9.08 7.81 6.52
N ARG A 534 -10.03 8.54 5.93
CA ARG A 534 -10.11 10.01 6.01
C ARG A 534 -11.14 10.44 7.04
N VAL A 535 -10.71 11.23 8.02
CA VAL A 535 -11.58 11.85 9.03
C VAL A 535 -11.75 13.33 8.68
N HIS A 536 -12.98 13.81 8.68
CA HIS A 536 -13.31 15.24 8.62
C HIS A 536 -14.51 15.57 9.51
N VAL A 537 -14.65 16.83 9.90
CA VAL A 537 -15.88 17.34 10.52
C VAL A 537 -16.61 18.14 9.45
N ASP A 538 -17.89 17.82 9.21
CA ASP A 538 -18.72 18.62 8.32
C ASP A 538 -19.07 19.97 9.00
N PRO A 539 -18.62 21.11 8.46
CA PRO A 539 -18.91 22.43 9.05
C PRO A 539 -20.40 22.81 8.99
N GLU A 540 -21.24 22.08 8.25
CA GLU A 540 -22.68 22.38 8.11
C GLU A 540 -23.59 21.50 9.01
N SER A 541 -23.07 20.42 9.60
CA SER A 541 -23.80 19.56 10.55
C SER A 541 -23.08 19.34 11.88
N GLU A 542 -21.84 19.79 12.00
CA GLU A 542 -20.92 19.56 13.14
C GLU A 542 -20.64 18.07 13.43
N GLN A 543 -21.01 17.16 12.52
CA GLN A 543 -20.77 15.73 12.67
C GLN A 543 -19.35 15.36 12.22
N THR A 544 -18.72 14.43 12.95
CA THR A 544 -17.51 13.76 12.48
C THR A 544 -17.89 12.70 11.47
N ILE A 545 -17.31 12.77 10.28
CA ILE A 545 -17.50 11.83 9.17
C ILE A 545 -16.16 11.13 8.93
N ILE A 546 -16.21 9.79 8.96
CA ILE A 546 -15.11 8.93 8.52
C ILE A 546 -15.41 8.40 7.12
N SER A 547 -14.38 8.27 6.29
CA SER A 547 -14.49 7.78 4.92
C SER A 547 -13.43 6.71 4.67
N GLY A 548 -13.78 5.66 3.93
CA GLY A 548 -12.90 4.51 3.70
C GLY A 548 -13.29 3.70 2.46
N MET A 549 -12.66 2.53 2.30
CA MET A 549 -12.74 1.71 1.09
C MET A 549 -13.97 0.80 0.99
N GLY A 550 -14.64 0.50 2.09
CA GLY A 550 -15.77 -0.44 2.13
C GLY A 550 -16.52 -0.47 3.46
N GLU A 551 -17.61 -1.24 3.52
CA GLU A 551 -18.46 -1.40 4.72
C GLU A 551 -17.66 -2.11 5.83
N LEU A 552 -16.97 -3.20 5.47
CA LEU A 552 -16.13 -3.98 6.37
C LEU A 552 -14.90 -3.19 6.87
N HIS A 553 -14.29 -2.36 6.01
CA HIS A 553 -13.22 -1.43 6.38
C HIS A 553 -13.65 -0.54 7.55
N LEU A 554 -14.80 0.14 7.44
CA LEU A 554 -15.26 1.10 8.44
C LEU A 554 -15.73 0.40 9.72
N ASP A 555 -16.44 -0.73 9.61
CA ASP A 555 -16.84 -1.55 10.76
C ASP A 555 -15.64 -2.01 11.60
N ILE A 556 -14.55 -2.43 10.96
CA ILE A 556 -13.32 -2.84 11.65
C ILE A 556 -12.69 -1.66 12.39
N TYR A 557 -12.62 -0.46 11.82
CA TYR A 557 -12.13 0.71 12.55
C TYR A 557 -13.04 1.12 13.71
N VAL A 558 -14.35 1.00 13.58
CA VAL A 558 -15.32 1.25 14.69
C VAL A 558 -15.08 0.28 15.84
N GLU A 559 -14.96 -1.02 15.57
CA GLU A 559 -14.71 -2.02 16.61
C GLU A 559 -13.27 -1.94 17.17
N ARG A 560 -12.28 -1.44 16.40
CA ARG A 560 -10.95 -1.07 16.92
C ARG A 560 -11.00 0.12 17.89
N MET A 561 -11.78 1.17 17.63
CA MET A 561 -12.01 2.25 18.63
C MET A 561 -12.59 1.69 19.93
N ARG A 562 -13.48 0.72 19.82
CA ARG A 562 -14.14 0.07 20.94
C ARG A 562 -13.21 -0.84 21.75
N ARG A 563 -12.35 -1.64 21.10
CA ARG A 563 -11.42 -2.56 21.78
C ARG A 563 -10.14 -1.88 22.25
N GLU A 564 -9.45 -1.14 21.37
CA GLU A 564 -8.15 -0.52 21.68
C GLU A 564 -8.31 0.71 22.60
N TYR A 565 -9.29 1.57 22.32
CA TYR A 565 -9.47 2.86 23.02
C TYR A 565 -10.64 2.91 24.00
N LYS A 566 -11.42 1.83 24.09
CA LYS A 566 -12.61 1.69 24.96
C LYS A 566 -13.68 2.76 24.71
N VAL A 567 -13.81 3.18 23.46
CA VAL A 567 -14.81 4.15 23.00
C VAL A 567 -15.94 3.41 22.31
N ASP A 568 -17.09 3.26 22.97
CA ASP A 568 -18.32 2.86 22.29
C ASP A 568 -18.79 4.01 21.38
N CYS A 569 -18.88 3.74 20.07
CA CYS A 569 -19.37 4.68 19.07
C CYS A 569 -20.82 4.35 18.65
N GLU A 570 -21.54 5.39 18.22
CA GLU A 570 -22.75 5.33 17.42
C GLU A 570 -22.40 5.72 15.98
N THR A 571 -22.90 4.94 15.02
CA THR A 571 -22.73 5.15 13.58
C THR A 571 -24.05 5.58 12.95
N GLY A 572 -23.97 6.51 12.00
CA GLY A 572 -25.12 6.92 11.19
C GLY A 572 -25.43 5.94 10.05
N GLN A 573 -26.24 6.38 9.09
CA GLN A 573 -26.37 5.66 7.83
C GLN A 573 -25.15 5.94 6.93
N PRO A 574 -24.58 4.93 6.26
CA PRO A 574 -23.57 5.12 5.23
C PRO A 574 -24.05 6.08 4.13
N GLN A 575 -23.15 6.94 3.67
CA GLN A 575 -23.36 7.85 2.55
C GLN A 575 -22.39 7.50 1.43
N VAL A 576 -22.92 7.46 0.20
CA VAL A 576 -22.14 7.17 -1.01
C VAL A 576 -21.48 8.45 -1.51
N ALA A 577 -20.22 8.34 -1.94
CA ALA A 577 -19.49 9.45 -2.56
C ALA A 577 -19.99 9.72 -4.00
N TYR A 578 -21.21 10.25 -4.15
CA TYR A 578 -21.70 10.73 -5.44
C TYR A 578 -20.80 11.83 -6.03
N ARG A 579 -20.95 12.06 -7.34
CA ARG A 579 -20.28 13.13 -8.09
C ARG A 579 -21.32 13.86 -8.96
N GLU A 580 -20.98 15.04 -9.43
CA GLU A 580 -21.83 15.84 -10.33
C GLU A 580 -21.13 16.04 -11.69
N THR A 581 -21.86 16.22 -12.78
CA THR A 581 -21.28 16.59 -14.08
C THR A 581 -22.25 17.40 -14.93
N VAL A 582 -21.74 18.12 -15.93
CA VAL A 582 -22.53 18.88 -16.91
C VAL A 582 -22.77 18.04 -18.17
N THR A 583 -23.94 18.11 -18.80
CA THR A 583 -24.25 17.28 -19.99
C THR A 583 -24.32 18.06 -21.30
N GLN A 584 -24.50 19.39 -21.24
CA GLN A 584 -24.64 20.23 -22.43
C GLN A 584 -23.70 21.44 -22.39
N ARG A 585 -23.20 21.88 -23.55
CA ARG A 585 -22.46 23.13 -23.70
C ARG A 585 -23.38 24.33 -23.44
N VAL A 586 -22.95 25.24 -22.58
CA VAL A 586 -23.68 26.47 -22.23
C VAL A 586 -22.76 27.68 -22.28
N PRO A 587 -23.06 28.71 -23.10
CA PRO A 587 -22.38 30.00 -23.03
C PRO A 587 -22.82 30.79 -21.79
N PHE A 588 -21.92 31.62 -21.26
CA PHE A 588 -22.22 32.51 -20.14
C PHE A 588 -21.62 33.90 -20.33
N ASP A 589 -22.33 34.90 -19.80
CA ASP A 589 -21.85 36.26 -19.57
C ASP A 589 -22.27 36.61 -18.14
N HIS A 590 -21.29 36.85 -17.27
CA HIS A 590 -21.55 37.15 -15.87
C HIS A 590 -20.80 38.41 -15.44
N LEU A 591 -21.57 39.49 -15.22
CA LEU A 591 -21.10 40.70 -14.57
C LEU A 591 -21.39 40.64 -13.06
N LEU A 592 -20.33 40.61 -12.26
CA LEU A 592 -20.36 41.00 -10.86
C LEU A 592 -20.12 42.50 -10.76
N LYS A 593 -21.08 43.25 -10.23
CA LYS A 593 -20.93 44.65 -9.84
C LYS A 593 -21.54 44.88 -8.46
N LYS A 594 -20.73 45.30 -7.48
CA LYS A 594 -21.19 45.79 -6.17
C LYS A 594 -20.44 47.08 -5.82
N GLN A 595 -21.17 48.11 -5.40
CA GLN A 595 -20.58 49.35 -4.88
C GLN A 595 -21.24 49.67 -3.53
N THR A 596 -20.46 49.54 -2.46
CA THR A 596 -20.90 49.74 -1.08
C THR A 596 -19.94 50.70 -0.35
N GLY A 597 -19.99 51.97 -0.72
CA GLY A 597 -19.34 53.09 -0.01
C GLY A 597 -17.80 53.18 -0.07
N GLY A 598 -17.10 52.12 -0.49
CA GLY A 598 -15.65 52.07 -0.66
C GLY A 598 -15.25 51.42 -1.97
N ALA A 599 -14.09 50.75 -1.99
CA ALA A 599 -13.65 49.96 -3.14
C ALA A 599 -14.72 48.93 -3.54
N GLY A 600 -15.16 48.97 -4.80
CA GLY A 600 -16.20 48.07 -5.32
C GLY A 600 -15.68 46.69 -5.68
N ASP A 601 -16.60 45.75 -5.89
CA ASP A 601 -16.34 44.54 -6.71
C ASP A 601 -16.81 44.83 -8.14
N TYR A 602 -15.91 44.80 -9.10
CA TYR A 602 -16.21 44.74 -10.53
C TYR A 602 -15.42 43.64 -11.23
N ALA A 603 -16.12 42.69 -11.83
CA ALA A 603 -15.54 41.71 -12.75
C ALA A 603 -16.62 41.21 -13.72
N ARG A 604 -16.35 41.25 -15.03
CA ARG A 604 -17.17 40.55 -16.04
C ARG A 604 -16.38 39.39 -16.61
N VAL A 605 -17.00 38.22 -16.67
CA VAL A 605 -16.42 36.99 -17.21
C VAL A 605 -17.36 36.41 -18.27
N VAL A 606 -16.83 36.18 -19.47
CA VAL A 606 -17.58 35.67 -20.64
C VAL A 606 -16.88 34.42 -21.16
N GLY A 607 -17.67 33.42 -21.54
CA GLY A 607 -17.14 32.11 -21.86
C GLY A 607 -18.20 31.08 -22.19
N TRP A 608 -17.80 29.80 -22.11
CA TRP A 608 -18.73 28.68 -22.10
C TRP A 608 -18.25 27.56 -21.19
N MET A 609 -19.20 26.76 -20.71
CA MET A 609 -18.96 25.52 -19.97
C MET A 609 -19.41 24.35 -20.85
N GLU A 610 -18.64 23.27 -20.89
CA GLU A 610 -18.97 22.08 -21.69
C GLU A 610 -18.39 20.80 -21.07
N PRO A 611 -18.98 19.61 -21.30
CA PRO A 611 -18.38 18.36 -20.86
C PRO A 611 -17.05 18.10 -21.56
N THR A 612 -16.03 17.60 -20.84
CA THR A 612 -14.74 17.18 -21.41
C THR A 612 -14.82 15.87 -22.20
N GLY A 613 -15.95 15.17 -22.15
CA GLY A 613 -16.16 13.84 -22.73
C GLY A 613 -15.61 12.68 -21.88
N ALA A 614 -14.78 12.95 -20.87
CA ALA A 614 -14.21 11.95 -19.98
C ALA A 614 -14.32 12.38 -18.50
N LEU A 615 -14.91 11.54 -17.66
CA LEU A 615 -15.23 11.82 -16.26
C LEU A 615 -14.00 11.82 -15.30
N GLN A 616 -12.79 11.94 -15.83
CA GLN A 616 -11.56 11.90 -15.03
C GLN A 616 -11.22 13.29 -14.47
N ASP A 617 -11.00 14.28 -15.35
CA ASP A 617 -10.53 15.61 -14.97
C ASP A 617 -11.50 16.73 -15.34
N ASN A 618 -11.48 17.79 -14.54
CA ASN A 618 -12.08 19.08 -14.88
C ASN A 618 -11.00 19.98 -15.51
N LYS A 619 -11.36 20.74 -16.54
CA LYS A 619 -10.41 21.59 -17.28
C LYS A 619 -10.80 23.07 -17.24
N PHE A 620 -9.81 23.93 -17.12
CA PHE A 620 -9.94 25.36 -17.26
C PHE A 620 -9.10 25.78 -18.47
N GLU A 621 -9.67 26.59 -19.37
CA GLU A 621 -8.95 27.11 -20.53
C GLU A 621 -9.19 28.62 -20.67
N GLU A 622 -8.12 29.35 -20.96
CA GLU A 622 -8.18 30.75 -21.37
C GLU A 622 -7.96 30.87 -22.88
N ARG A 623 -8.84 31.63 -23.54
CA ARG A 623 -8.80 31.89 -25.00
C ARG A 623 -9.03 33.37 -25.30
N ILE A 624 -8.44 34.23 -24.48
CA ILE A 624 -8.59 35.69 -24.54
C ILE A 624 -7.66 36.28 -25.60
N VAL A 625 -8.21 37.16 -26.43
CA VAL A 625 -7.46 37.89 -27.46
C VAL A 625 -7.39 39.36 -27.07
N GLY A 626 -6.18 39.94 -27.06
CA GLY A 626 -5.97 41.37 -26.76
C GLY A 626 -5.90 41.75 -25.27
N GLY A 627 -5.92 40.79 -24.35
CA GLY A 627 -5.60 41.04 -22.92
C GLY A 627 -6.66 41.81 -22.13
N THR A 628 -7.95 41.64 -22.43
CA THR A 628 -9.08 42.31 -21.72
C THR A 628 -9.15 41.95 -20.23
N ILE A 629 -8.62 40.78 -19.86
CA ILE A 629 -8.32 40.34 -18.49
C ILE A 629 -6.81 40.05 -18.42
N SER A 630 -6.15 40.41 -17.32
CA SER A 630 -4.74 40.06 -17.09
C SER A 630 -4.58 38.67 -16.47
N GLU A 631 -3.44 38.00 -16.76
CA GLU A 631 -3.04 36.68 -16.22
C GLU A 631 -3.30 36.55 -14.71
N LYS A 632 -2.99 37.61 -13.94
CA LYS A 632 -3.22 37.69 -12.51
C LYS A 632 -4.68 37.46 -12.11
N TYR A 633 -5.64 37.99 -12.87
CA TYR A 633 -7.06 37.77 -12.63
C TYR A 633 -7.54 36.44 -13.23
N LEU A 634 -6.90 35.91 -14.28
CA LEU A 634 -7.21 34.60 -14.86
C LEU A 634 -6.85 33.45 -13.91
N PHE A 635 -5.69 33.53 -13.25
CA PHE A 635 -5.31 32.64 -12.14
C PHE A 635 -6.29 32.72 -10.95
N ALA A 636 -6.94 33.87 -10.75
CA ALA A 636 -8.02 34.01 -9.76
C ALA A 636 -9.35 33.41 -10.24
N CYS A 637 -9.61 33.41 -11.55
CA CYS A 637 -10.75 32.71 -12.16
C CYS A 637 -10.57 31.18 -12.08
N GLU A 638 -9.38 30.66 -12.42
CA GLU A 638 -9.01 29.24 -12.27
C GLU A 638 -9.25 28.75 -10.83
N LYS A 639 -8.76 29.49 -9.83
CA LYS A 639 -9.03 29.26 -8.40
C LYS A 639 -10.49 29.46 -7.97
N GLY A 640 -11.31 30.10 -8.80
CA GLY A 640 -12.76 30.19 -8.65
C GLY A 640 -13.46 28.96 -9.23
N PHE A 641 -13.00 28.48 -10.39
CA PHE A 641 -13.45 27.28 -11.07
C PHE A 641 -13.19 26.01 -10.24
N HIS A 642 -11.95 25.75 -9.81
CA HIS A 642 -11.65 24.56 -9.00
C HIS A 642 -12.43 24.54 -7.68
N ALA A 643 -12.51 25.68 -6.98
CA ALA A 643 -13.31 25.81 -5.77
C ALA A 643 -14.83 25.69 -6.00
N SER A 644 -15.31 25.79 -7.25
CA SER A 644 -16.69 25.46 -7.63
C SER A 644 -16.85 23.98 -8.00
N CYS A 645 -15.79 23.35 -8.49
CA CYS A 645 -15.75 21.92 -8.75
C CYS A 645 -15.67 21.09 -7.45
N ASP A 646 -15.09 21.61 -6.37
CA ASP A 646 -15.02 20.91 -5.09
C ASP A 646 -16.40 20.73 -4.43
N LYS A 647 -17.31 21.72 -4.59
CA LYS A 647 -18.67 21.70 -4.04
C LYS A 647 -19.68 22.12 -5.10
N GLY A 648 -20.19 21.12 -5.82
CA GLY A 648 -21.10 21.28 -6.95
C GLY A 648 -22.46 21.92 -6.59
N PRO A 649 -23.12 22.60 -7.55
CA PRO A 649 -24.39 23.29 -7.29
C PRO A 649 -25.61 22.39 -7.04
N LEU A 650 -25.60 21.12 -7.45
CA LEU A 650 -26.79 20.27 -7.49
C LEU A 650 -27.03 19.49 -6.18
N LEU A 651 -25.96 18.93 -5.60
CA LEU A 651 -25.97 18.16 -4.35
C LEU A 651 -24.87 18.60 -3.37
N GLY A 652 -24.00 19.55 -3.74
CA GLY A 652 -22.82 19.90 -2.95
C GLY A 652 -21.69 18.89 -3.05
N HIS A 653 -21.70 18.01 -4.06
CA HIS A 653 -20.67 16.99 -4.27
C HIS A 653 -19.64 17.43 -5.32
N ARG A 654 -18.48 16.78 -5.34
CA ARG A 654 -17.40 17.11 -6.28
C ARG A 654 -17.86 16.89 -7.73
N VAL A 655 -17.67 17.91 -8.56
CA VAL A 655 -17.92 17.91 -10.00
C VAL A 655 -16.79 17.16 -10.71
N LEU A 656 -17.12 16.42 -11.77
CA LEU A 656 -16.18 15.73 -12.67
C LEU A 656 -16.49 16.04 -14.14
N GLY A 657 -15.50 15.83 -15.02
CA GLY A 657 -15.66 15.89 -16.47
C GLY A 657 -16.14 17.23 -17.03
N THR A 658 -15.92 18.34 -16.32
CA THR A 658 -16.41 19.67 -16.71
C THR A 658 -15.27 20.55 -17.21
N SER A 659 -15.44 21.14 -18.39
CA SER A 659 -14.57 22.18 -18.96
C SER A 659 -15.21 23.56 -18.78
N MET A 660 -14.41 24.57 -18.42
CA MET A 660 -14.81 25.98 -18.42
C MET A 660 -13.80 26.80 -19.21
N VAL A 661 -14.25 27.38 -20.32
CA VAL A 661 -13.43 28.20 -21.22
C VAL A 661 -13.82 29.66 -21.04
N ILE A 662 -12.85 30.53 -20.71
CA ILE A 662 -13.04 31.99 -20.69
C ILE A 662 -12.45 32.56 -21.98
N ASN A 663 -13.24 33.27 -22.77
CA ASN A 663 -12.81 33.85 -24.05
C ASN A 663 -12.84 35.38 -24.08
N ASP A 664 -13.57 36.04 -23.17
CA ASP A 664 -13.61 37.49 -23.04
C ASP A 664 -14.04 37.93 -21.61
N GLY A 665 -13.96 39.23 -21.32
CA GLY A 665 -14.47 39.82 -20.10
C GLY A 665 -14.15 41.31 -19.99
N ALA A 666 -14.35 41.87 -18.80
CA ALA A 666 -14.07 43.28 -18.55
C ALA A 666 -13.56 43.53 -17.14
N THR A 667 -12.59 44.44 -17.05
CA THR A 667 -11.97 44.95 -15.83
C THR A 667 -12.39 46.42 -15.58
N HIS A 668 -12.25 46.89 -14.34
CA HIS A 668 -12.41 48.30 -13.96
C HIS A 668 -11.21 48.74 -13.12
N MET A 669 -10.63 49.90 -13.46
CA MET A 669 -9.31 50.32 -12.96
C MET A 669 -9.21 50.42 -11.43
N THR A 670 -10.32 50.68 -10.73
CA THR A 670 -10.37 50.83 -9.27
C THR A 670 -11.13 49.72 -8.54
N ASP A 671 -11.97 48.96 -9.24
CA ASP A 671 -12.97 48.06 -8.62
C ASP A 671 -12.69 46.57 -8.97
N SER A 672 -11.71 46.27 -9.84
CA SER A 672 -11.32 44.89 -10.14
C SER A 672 -10.27 44.34 -9.17
N SER A 673 -10.65 43.31 -8.43
CA SER A 673 -9.78 42.56 -7.53
C SER A 673 -9.73 41.07 -7.91
N GLU A 674 -8.70 40.35 -7.44
CA GLU A 674 -8.64 38.87 -7.55
C GLU A 674 -9.89 38.23 -6.93
N MET A 675 -10.38 38.78 -5.82
CA MET A 675 -11.57 38.29 -5.14
C MET A 675 -12.84 38.53 -5.98
N ALA A 676 -12.94 39.67 -6.66
CA ALA A 676 -14.06 39.96 -7.57
C ALA A 676 -14.08 38.97 -8.74
N PHE A 677 -12.96 38.71 -9.40
CA PHE A 677 -12.87 37.72 -10.49
C PHE A 677 -13.13 36.28 -10.03
N ARG A 678 -12.61 35.88 -8.86
CA ARG A 678 -12.91 34.59 -8.24
C ARG A 678 -14.42 34.44 -7.94
N ASN A 679 -15.03 35.44 -7.31
CA ASN A 679 -16.45 35.47 -6.96
C ASN A 679 -17.36 35.52 -8.20
N ALA A 680 -16.96 36.25 -9.25
CA ALA A 680 -17.67 36.30 -10.52
C ALA A 680 -17.62 34.93 -11.23
N THR A 681 -16.47 34.26 -11.23
CA THR A 681 -16.31 32.92 -11.82
C THR A 681 -17.15 31.88 -11.07
N GLN A 682 -17.19 31.92 -9.73
CA GLN A 682 -18.06 31.02 -8.94
C GLN A 682 -19.56 31.23 -9.23
N GLN A 683 -19.99 32.49 -9.44
CA GLN A 683 -21.37 32.80 -9.80
C GLN A 683 -21.71 32.45 -11.26
N ALA A 684 -20.77 32.65 -12.18
CA ALA A 684 -20.88 32.19 -13.56
C ALA A 684 -21.00 30.67 -13.62
N PHE A 685 -20.15 29.94 -12.89
CA PHE A 685 -20.16 28.49 -12.78
C PHE A 685 -21.54 27.99 -12.31
N ARG A 686 -22.03 28.47 -11.16
CA ARG A 686 -23.33 28.05 -10.60
C ARG A 686 -24.50 28.25 -11.58
N LYS A 687 -24.54 29.37 -12.30
CA LYS A 687 -25.57 29.63 -13.32
C LYS A 687 -25.43 28.70 -14.52
N SER A 688 -24.22 28.56 -15.05
CA SER A 688 -23.94 27.77 -16.26
C SER A 688 -24.16 26.29 -16.05
N PHE A 689 -23.73 25.76 -14.91
CA PHE A 689 -23.85 24.35 -14.55
C PHE A 689 -25.30 23.91 -14.43
N MET A 690 -26.16 24.71 -13.78
CA MET A 690 -27.60 24.45 -13.68
C MET A 690 -28.31 24.54 -15.04
N ALA A 691 -27.90 25.47 -15.91
CA ALA A 691 -28.41 25.56 -17.28
C ALA A 691 -27.93 24.40 -18.18
N GLY A 692 -26.74 23.85 -17.93
CA GLY A 692 -26.11 22.75 -18.69
C GLY A 692 -26.67 21.35 -18.40
N LYS A 693 -27.88 21.29 -17.80
CA LYS A 693 -28.58 20.08 -17.37
C LYS A 693 -27.67 19.14 -16.57
N PRO A 694 -27.38 19.49 -15.31
CA PRO A 694 -26.42 18.76 -14.51
C PRO A 694 -26.97 17.38 -14.12
N GLN A 695 -26.07 16.39 -14.13
CA GLN A 695 -26.40 15.00 -13.86
C GLN A 695 -25.62 14.51 -12.63
N VAL A 696 -26.31 13.71 -11.82
CA VAL A 696 -25.69 13.01 -10.68
C VAL A 696 -25.06 11.73 -11.19
N LEU A 697 -23.81 11.50 -10.79
CA LEU A 697 -23.06 10.28 -11.06
C LEU A 697 -22.99 9.44 -9.78
N GLU A 698 -23.27 8.15 -9.90
CA GLU A 698 -23.05 7.17 -8.84
C GLU A 698 -21.81 6.32 -9.13
N PRO A 699 -21.08 5.88 -8.08
CA PRO A 699 -19.99 4.94 -8.26
C PRO A 699 -20.55 3.53 -8.53
N LEU A 700 -20.22 2.98 -9.69
CA LEU A 700 -20.43 1.57 -10.01
C LEU A 700 -19.28 0.73 -9.49
N MET A 701 -19.63 -0.44 -8.97
CA MET A 701 -18.75 -1.38 -8.32
C MET A 701 -18.78 -2.68 -9.11
N LYS A 702 -17.64 -3.05 -9.68
CA LYS A 702 -17.48 -4.28 -10.45
C LYS A 702 -17.49 -5.43 -9.45
N THR A 703 -18.62 -6.10 -9.41
CA THR A 703 -18.96 -7.14 -8.44
C THR A 703 -18.74 -8.50 -9.09
N THR A 704 -17.99 -9.35 -8.41
CA THR A 704 -17.77 -10.76 -8.78
C THR A 704 -18.37 -11.62 -7.68
N ILE A 705 -19.32 -12.49 -8.02
CA ILE A 705 -20.01 -13.39 -7.10
C ILE A 705 -19.66 -14.82 -7.48
N THR A 706 -19.22 -15.63 -6.51
CA THR A 706 -19.00 -17.06 -6.70
C THR A 706 -19.91 -17.85 -5.75
N ALA A 707 -20.66 -18.81 -6.29
CA ALA A 707 -21.60 -19.62 -5.53
C ALA A 707 -21.88 -20.96 -6.23
N PRO A 708 -22.38 -21.99 -5.51
CA PRO A 708 -22.84 -23.23 -6.12
C PRO A 708 -23.93 -23.03 -7.18
N ASN A 709 -23.88 -23.86 -8.24
CA ASN A 709 -24.77 -23.81 -9.40
C ASN A 709 -26.27 -23.83 -9.05
N GLU A 710 -26.64 -24.52 -7.96
CA GLU A 710 -28.01 -24.55 -7.41
C GLU A 710 -28.62 -23.17 -7.07
N PHE A 711 -27.80 -22.12 -6.85
CA PHE A 711 -28.27 -20.78 -6.48
C PHE A 711 -28.20 -19.74 -7.61
N GLN A 712 -27.84 -20.13 -8.84
CA GLN A 712 -27.63 -19.19 -9.96
C GLN A 712 -28.86 -18.30 -10.22
N GLY A 713 -30.05 -18.89 -10.30
CA GLY A 713 -31.30 -18.14 -10.50
C GLY A 713 -31.64 -17.18 -9.36
N ASN A 714 -31.31 -17.55 -8.11
CA ASN A 714 -31.52 -16.68 -6.95
C ASN A 714 -30.62 -15.45 -7.01
N ILE A 715 -29.34 -15.62 -7.35
CA ILE A 715 -28.36 -14.53 -7.44
C ILE A 715 -28.69 -13.58 -8.60
N VAL A 716 -28.99 -14.10 -9.79
CA VAL A 716 -29.43 -13.29 -10.94
C VAL A 716 -30.70 -12.51 -10.60
N GLY A 717 -31.69 -13.14 -9.95
CA GLY A 717 -32.90 -12.47 -9.49
C GLY A 717 -32.67 -11.42 -8.41
N LEU A 718 -31.63 -11.54 -7.58
CA LEU A 718 -31.25 -10.59 -6.54
C LEU A 718 -30.49 -9.38 -7.13
N LEU A 719 -29.62 -9.61 -8.11
CA LEU A 719 -28.93 -8.56 -8.87
C LEU A 719 -29.89 -7.73 -9.72
N ASN A 720 -30.82 -8.36 -10.43
CA ASN A 720 -31.85 -7.66 -11.21
C ASN A 720 -32.73 -6.76 -10.30
N LYS A 721 -33.06 -7.20 -9.07
CA LYS A 721 -33.75 -6.37 -8.07
C LYS A 721 -32.94 -5.16 -7.58
N ARG A 722 -31.62 -5.15 -7.78
CA ARG A 722 -30.69 -4.07 -7.42
C ARG A 722 -30.22 -3.26 -8.64
N ASN A 723 -30.85 -3.46 -9.81
CA ASN A 723 -30.54 -2.79 -11.09
C ASN A 723 -29.07 -2.98 -11.54
N ALA A 724 -28.44 -4.12 -11.20
CA ALA A 724 -27.09 -4.42 -11.64
C ALA A 724 -27.03 -4.80 -13.12
N THR A 725 -25.96 -4.41 -13.81
CA THR A 725 -25.69 -4.81 -15.19
C THR A 725 -24.79 -6.05 -15.19
N ILE A 726 -25.36 -7.22 -15.49
CA ILE A 726 -24.61 -8.47 -15.59
C ILE A 726 -23.88 -8.48 -16.94
N HIS A 727 -22.55 -8.66 -16.90
CA HIS A 727 -21.70 -8.69 -18.10
C HIS A 727 -21.43 -10.11 -18.58
N ASP A 728 -21.13 -11.02 -17.65
CA ASP A 728 -20.68 -12.39 -17.95
C ASP A 728 -20.99 -13.35 -16.79
N THR A 729 -21.01 -14.66 -17.07
CA THR A 729 -21.22 -15.73 -16.09
C THR A 729 -20.49 -17.01 -16.50
N GLU A 730 -19.32 -17.24 -15.90
CA GLU A 730 -18.55 -18.46 -16.04
C GLU A 730 -19.19 -19.59 -15.20
N ILE A 731 -19.71 -20.63 -15.84
CA ILE A 731 -20.28 -21.80 -15.16
C ILE A 731 -19.22 -22.90 -15.08
N GLY A 732 -18.84 -23.29 -13.86
CA GLY A 732 -17.97 -24.42 -13.55
C GLY A 732 -18.77 -25.69 -13.19
N PRO A 733 -18.08 -26.78 -12.80
CA PRO A 733 -18.73 -28.07 -12.52
C PRO A 733 -19.67 -28.03 -11.31
N GLU A 734 -19.25 -27.38 -10.22
CA GLU A 734 -20.01 -27.28 -8.96
C GLU A 734 -20.44 -25.85 -8.65
N ASP A 735 -19.58 -24.88 -8.98
CA ASP A 735 -19.75 -23.45 -8.78
C ASP A 735 -19.89 -22.67 -10.10
N PHE A 736 -20.50 -21.49 -10.03
CA PHE A 736 -20.42 -20.48 -11.08
C PHE A 736 -19.82 -19.19 -10.52
N THR A 737 -19.18 -18.42 -11.39
CA THR A 737 -18.71 -17.06 -11.10
C THR A 737 -19.38 -16.07 -12.04
N LEU A 738 -20.09 -15.10 -11.48
CA LEU A 738 -20.85 -14.08 -12.20
C LEU A 738 -20.20 -12.71 -12.03
N TYR A 739 -20.06 -11.98 -13.14
CA TYR A 739 -19.47 -10.64 -13.20
C TYR A 739 -20.54 -9.60 -13.56
N ALA A 740 -20.72 -8.59 -12.71
CA ALA A 740 -21.71 -7.53 -12.90
C ALA A 740 -21.23 -6.17 -12.36
N ASP A 741 -21.60 -5.06 -12.99
CA ASP A 741 -21.47 -3.73 -12.38
C ASP A 741 -22.73 -3.40 -11.57
N CYS A 742 -22.54 -3.05 -10.30
CA CYS A 742 -23.60 -2.74 -9.33
C CYS A 742 -23.43 -1.33 -8.78
N SER A 743 -24.50 -0.55 -8.60
CA SER A 743 -24.42 0.71 -7.85
C SER A 743 -24.04 0.44 -6.39
N LEU A 744 -23.07 1.18 -5.85
CA LEU A 744 -22.65 1.07 -4.45
C LEU A 744 -23.82 1.34 -3.48
N ASN A 745 -24.68 2.31 -3.82
CA ASN A 745 -25.91 2.59 -3.07
C ASN A 745 -26.86 1.38 -3.04
N SER A 746 -26.94 0.67 -4.16
CA SER A 746 -27.68 -0.59 -4.29
C SER A 746 -26.91 -1.81 -3.81
N MET A 747 -25.79 -1.68 -3.06
CA MET A 747 -25.01 -2.80 -2.52
C MET A 747 -24.92 -2.85 -0.99
N PHE A 748 -25.40 -1.83 -0.26
CA PHE A 748 -25.51 -1.93 1.20
C PHE A 748 -26.34 -3.14 1.65
N GLY A 749 -25.87 -3.81 2.70
CA GLY A 749 -26.49 -5.02 3.24
C GLY A 749 -26.56 -6.21 2.27
N PHE A 750 -25.85 -6.17 1.13
CA PHE A 750 -25.87 -7.23 0.12
C PHE A 750 -25.35 -8.56 0.69
N SER A 751 -24.29 -8.53 1.50
CA SER A 751 -23.68 -9.72 2.12
C SER A 751 -24.70 -10.60 2.85
N THR A 752 -25.57 -9.99 3.67
CA THR A 752 -26.61 -10.71 4.42
C THR A 752 -27.67 -11.32 3.49
N GLN A 753 -28.05 -10.63 2.42
CA GLN A 753 -29.05 -11.12 1.47
C GLN A 753 -28.49 -12.20 0.55
N LEU A 754 -27.23 -12.08 0.10
CA LEU A 754 -26.52 -13.12 -0.65
C LEU A 754 -26.42 -14.40 0.18
N ARG A 755 -25.97 -14.31 1.44
CA ARG A 755 -25.88 -15.46 2.35
C ARG A 755 -27.25 -16.11 2.58
N ALA A 756 -28.32 -15.33 2.73
CA ALA A 756 -29.68 -15.87 2.82
C ALA A 756 -30.12 -16.59 1.52
N ALA A 757 -29.81 -16.04 0.35
CA ALA A 757 -30.17 -16.59 -0.95
C ALA A 757 -29.36 -17.84 -1.37
N THR A 758 -28.22 -18.09 -0.71
CA THR A 758 -27.23 -19.13 -1.04
C THR A 758 -26.96 -20.10 0.12
N GLN A 759 -27.79 -20.09 1.17
CA GLN A 759 -27.60 -20.89 2.39
C GLN A 759 -26.21 -20.70 3.05
N GLY A 760 -25.63 -19.50 2.92
CA GLY A 760 -24.29 -19.14 3.41
C GLY A 760 -23.13 -19.56 2.50
N LYS A 761 -23.37 -20.33 1.43
CA LYS A 761 -22.33 -20.86 0.52
C LYS A 761 -21.85 -19.88 -0.55
N GLY A 762 -22.47 -18.71 -0.68
CA GLY A 762 -22.15 -17.70 -1.69
C GLY A 762 -21.24 -16.60 -1.16
N GLU A 763 -20.17 -16.32 -1.89
CA GLU A 763 -19.21 -15.25 -1.62
C GLU A 763 -19.27 -14.18 -2.71
N PHE A 764 -18.92 -12.94 -2.37
CA PHE A 764 -18.80 -11.86 -3.34
C PHE A 764 -17.62 -10.96 -3.02
N SER A 765 -17.12 -10.32 -4.06
CA SER A 765 -16.08 -9.30 -4.01
C SER A 765 -16.50 -8.14 -4.90
N MET A 766 -16.12 -6.91 -4.56
CA MET A 766 -16.46 -5.73 -5.35
C MET A 766 -15.31 -4.72 -5.36
N GLU A 767 -14.84 -4.35 -6.55
CA GLU A 767 -13.86 -3.27 -6.76
C GLU A 767 -14.55 -2.03 -7.33
N PHE A 768 -14.05 -0.82 -7.07
CA PHE A 768 -14.56 0.37 -7.74
C PHE A 768 -14.27 0.27 -9.25
N SER A 769 -15.31 0.42 -10.06
CA SER A 769 -15.27 0.27 -11.51
C SER A 769 -15.08 1.62 -12.18
N HIS A 770 -16.10 2.48 -12.09
CA HIS A 770 -16.16 3.81 -12.68
C HIS A 770 -17.36 4.59 -12.12
N TYR A 771 -17.44 5.89 -12.43
CA TYR A 771 -18.65 6.69 -12.21
C TYR A 771 -19.57 6.60 -13.43
N ASN A 772 -20.87 6.41 -13.20
CA ASN A 772 -21.89 6.32 -14.24
C ASN A 772 -23.11 7.17 -13.87
N PRO A 773 -23.92 7.69 -14.81
CA PRO A 773 -25.15 8.42 -14.51
C PRO A 773 -26.13 7.65 -13.61
N ALA A 774 -26.51 8.27 -12.49
CA ALA A 774 -27.49 7.72 -11.57
C ALA A 774 -28.90 7.69 -12.19
N PRO A 775 -29.73 6.68 -11.89
CA PRO A 775 -31.11 6.59 -12.39
C PRO A 775 -31.93 7.88 -12.15
N PRO A 776 -32.74 8.36 -13.12
CA PRO A 776 -33.49 9.62 -12.99
C PRO A 776 -34.49 9.68 -11.81
N GLN A 777 -34.79 8.56 -11.16
CA GLN A 777 -35.58 8.50 -9.93
C GLN A 777 -34.69 8.74 -8.69
N LEU A 778 -33.52 8.10 -8.63
CA LEU A 778 -32.53 8.30 -7.57
C LEU A 778 -31.98 9.74 -7.58
N GLN A 779 -31.68 10.29 -8.76
CA GLN A 779 -31.28 11.70 -8.89
C GLN A 779 -32.32 12.66 -8.28
N ARG A 780 -33.62 12.44 -8.56
CA ARG A 780 -34.70 13.28 -7.98
C ARG A 780 -34.83 13.11 -6.46
N GLU A 781 -34.64 11.90 -5.94
CA GLU A 781 -34.67 11.65 -4.50
C GLU A 781 -33.49 12.34 -3.77
N LEU A 782 -32.28 12.26 -4.35
CA LEU A 782 -31.08 12.91 -3.81
C LEU A 782 -31.21 14.43 -3.83
N VAL A 783 -31.70 15.02 -4.92
CA VAL A 783 -31.96 16.47 -5.01
C VAL A 783 -33.01 16.90 -3.99
N ALA A 784 -34.14 16.19 -3.87
CA ALA A 784 -35.16 16.53 -2.87
C ALA A 784 -34.66 16.39 -1.42
N LYS A 785 -33.79 15.41 -1.14
CA LYS A 785 -33.09 15.28 0.15
C LYS A 785 -32.15 16.48 0.41
N TYR A 786 -31.40 16.91 -0.60
CA TYR A 786 -30.47 18.04 -0.51
C TYR A 786 -31.19 19.39 -0.35
N GLU A 787 -32.22 19.65 -1.16
CA GLU A 787 -33.10 20.83 -1.04
C GLU A 787 -33.76 20.90 0.34
N LYS A 788 -34.26 19.76 0.86
CA LYS A 788 -34.81 19.70 2.22
C LYS A 788 -33.74 20.01 3.27
N ALA A 789 -32.53 19.45 3.14
CA ALA A 789 -31.43 19.72 4.05
C ALA A 789 -31.04 21.21 4.03
N GLN A 790 -30.97 21.86 2.86
CA GLN A 790 -30.78 23.31 2.78
C GLN A 790 -31.95 24.09 3.39
N ALA A 791 -33.20 23.71 3.12
CA ALA A 791 -34.38 24.38 3.65
C ALA A 791 -34.49 24.26 5.18
N ASP A 792 -34.07 23.15 5.77
CA ASP A 792 -34.05 22.95 7.22
C ASP A 792 -32.79 23.58 7.89
N ARG A 793 -31.71 23.79 7.13
CA ARG A 793 -30.56 24.63 7.54
C ARG A 793 -30.93 26.12 7.56
N ASN A 794 -31.60 26.63 6.52
CA ASN A 794 -32.02 28.03 6.38
C ASN A 794 -33.15 28.45 7.36
N LYS A 795 -33.59 27.57 8.27
CA LYS A 795 -34.55 27.84 9.36
C LYS A 795 -33.89 27.91 10.74
N LYS A 796 -32.57 27.68 10.83
CA LYS A 796 -31.77 27.81 12.05
C LYS A 796 -30.96 29.09 12.03
#